data_AF-A0A947KTA8-F1
#
_entry.id   AF-A0A947KTA8-F1
#
_cell.length_a   1.000
_cell.length_b   1.000
_cell.length_c   1.000
_cell.angle_alpha   90.00
_cell.angle_beta   90.00
_cell.angle_gamma   90.00
#
_symmetry.space_group_name_H-M   'P 1'
#
loop_
_entity.id
_entity.type
_entity.pdbx_description
1 polymer ?
#
loop_
_entity_poly.entity_id
_entity_poly.type
_entity_poly.pdbx_seq_one_letter_code
_entity_poly.pdbx_strand_id
1 'polypeptide(L)'
;MKTYRQARSLTLLVLGCLCFSGSIFHVPVCGADVVRVGIFDFDKVDGIVTEERTVGDEGMYKALEGEKGIEVSFVRSFEKRVLKDYDVLILPQTTPIKLLPADFKQILSTWVEEGHGLLVTHDAVGYRKFGSSIFPEICSGGVYNTPSSEGIITRMHPVAKGMEPKTEFEHTYSDHIVLGEGPKGVTVIREVRDNEETDYKEVGGPIMIVGQAGKGRYAACGICIGWDKVAIPDHRYTQGQEQESPPKGIERQILINTIGWLAGATDMTQAGEELVKEGARLAKLAKEVEEEPIAKPSPEEEQQIAAIKSARADIFPLPKQVKWGNDKIVLADRKAAKAIIVIDESASDKAELGANEISSKCNELAGTSLPIRKRTALNSEELKGKNLIIIGKADSKLIQEYLQKHKAEFADDYRLTADTPGKQGYIVRCFTNEYGNRCVLLGGSDDQGTLYACYTFLYLMEQKADKVYALEANIKDWPDYGYRCCACLYTLKGQDMGRMKQYIDFLAKRKVNRVDLGTVSLVGSGSAEKLNLGQLSEYGRRRGVYVSVLSFLNLGWSTGGLVPIRPSCGASKAKGLCYGDDMLKKQAETLTEFCSKYKPGVLRFHYIDSDPFAGCGGDAGWWLARCDVCKGKYKDHERWKADRDLINSMYKAIKKGSPDTMMEFIQWPYHPSMITGEWPLHFGSEKKYKRYLKRLTAEIPEDVFLIIREASLPQVKAWDECSNRHQRLIWWQSFDGFCRWVSNWGRNAATSWTGNRDDAFEINSCALWLCYEMSMLIGDQYGWNVKTPGYKVWDDLPSLRAYNMTMKPTCEPEFIFKTLVPLISRDIYGAKAGPYVERALKTNIERGLPGIMGGWQHSRWEVDIEGKKRAENGKIVDPLKLYGEIREEANTMYANMAEAMKNLPKDELRRWTVETLWYKARELRCRGEGFYHWVLAARAMEGDDKGKAQEELNIAIAYLDREWELMKEAHENKYPLEVTDVFGYVPTGYAGKPYVNIRAWAVKKALSVPAESELKELLEKIDRKPKL
;
A
#
# COMPACT_ATOMS: atom_id res chain seq x y z
N MET A 1 26.22 -3.30 22.64
CA MET A 1 26.52 -4.64 22.10
C MET A 1 27.00 -5.67 23.14
N LYS A 2 27.87 -5.34 24.11
CA LYS A 2 28.30 -6.30 25.16
C LYS A 2 27.17 -6.76 26.12
N THR A 3 26.22 -5.88 26.44
CA THR A 3 25.11 -6.16 27.36
C THR A 3 24.03 -7.07 26.76
N TYR A 4 23.90 -7.12 25.43
CA TYR A 4 22.95 -7.99 24.73
C TYR A 4 23.41 -9.46 24.67
N ARG A 5 24.72 -9.72 24.82
CA ARG A 5 25.27 -11.08 24.89
C ARG A 5 25.08 -11.76 26.25
N GLN A 6 24.98 -10.98 27.33
CA GLN A 6 24.79 -11.54 28.69
C GLN A 6 23.35 -11.97 28.96
N ALA A 7 22.34 -11.26 28.42
CA ALA A 7 20.93 -11.66 28.55
C ALA A 7 20.62 -12.97 27.79
N ARG A 8 21.25 -13.18 26.63
CA ARG A 8 21.06 -14.38 25.79
C ARG A 8 21.63 -15.66 26.39
N SER A 9 22.69 -15.54 27.19
CA SER A 9 23.32 -16.69 27.88
C SER A 9 22.44 -17.20 29.03
N LEU A 10 21.62 -16.34 29.63
CA LEU A 10 20.71 -16.71 30.72
C LEU A 10 19.46 -17.46 30.19
N THR A 11 18.94 -17.08 29.03
CA THR A 11 17.80 -17.78 28.38
C THR A 11 18.18 -19.16 27.84
N LEU A 12 19.42 -19.33 27.35
CA LEU A 12 19.94 -20.63 26.91
C LEU A 12 20.24 -21.57 28.10
N LEU A 13 20.61 -21.04 29.26
CA LEU A 13 20.78 -21.85 30.48
C LEU A 13 19.44 -22.35 31.05
N VAL A 14 18.38 -21.54 30.96
CA VAL A 14 17.02 -21.92 31.43
C VAL A 14 16.37 -22.96 30.52
N LEU A 15 16.65 -22.94 29.21
CA LEU A 15 16.20 -23.99 28.28
C LEU A 15 17.04 -25.28 28.38
N GLY A 16 18.33 -25.18 28.73
CA GLY A 16 19.19 -26.34 28.99
C GLY A 16 18.85 -27.09 30.28
N CYS A 17 18.44 -26.40 31.34
CA CYS A 17 18.10 -27.02 32.63
C CYS A 17 16.74 -27.73 32.64
N LEU A 18 15.83 -27.44 31.70
CA LEU A 18 14.55 -28.15 31.58
C LEU A 18 14.66 -29.52 30.87
N CYS A 19 15.82 -29.85 30.28
CA CYS A 19 16.05 -31.12 29.60
C CYS A 19 16.67 -32.22 30.49
N PHE A 20 16.99 -31.95 31.76
CA PHE A 20 17.57 -32.91 32.71
C PHE A 20 16.74 -33.00 34.00
N SER A 21 15.49 -33.42 33.88
CA SER A 21 14.79 -34.09 34.98
C SER A 21 13.81 -35.11 34.43
N GLY A 22 14.38 -36.17 33.83
CA GLY A 22 13.66 -37.40 33.52
C GLY A 22 13.21 -38.09 34.81
N SER A 23 12.14 -37.59 35.42
CA SER A 23 11.37 -38.36 36.38
C SER A 23 10.51 -39.33 35.58
N ILE A 24 10.98 -40.57 35.50
CA ILE A 24 10.28 -41.70 34.91
C ILE A 24 9.00 -41.90 35.72
N PHE A 25 7.88 -41.33 35.26
CA PHE A 25 6.57 -41.82 35.63
C PHE A 25 6.30 -43.05 34.78
N HIS A 26 6.56 -44.23 35.34
CA HIS A 26 5.94 -45.45 34.86
C HIS A 26 4.42 -45.27 35.04
N VAL A 27 3.73 -44.90 33.97
CA VAL A 27 2.31 -45.22 33.84
C VAL A 27 2.28 -46.74 33.64
N PRO A 28 1.67 -47.52 34.55
CA PRO A 28 1.49 -48.93 34.28
C PRO A 28 0.59 -49.02 33.05
N VAL A 29 1.16 -49.42 31.92
CA VAL A 29 0.37 -49.94 30.81
C VAL A 29 -0.21 -51.24 31.37
N CYS A 30 -1.41 -51.17 31.93
CA CYS A 30 -2.20 -52.37 32.17
C CYS A 30 -2.37 -53.02 30.81
N GLY A 31 -1.63 -54.10 30.56
CA GLY A 31 -1.81 -55.00 29.42
C GLY A 31 -3.12 -55.77 29.56
N ALA A 32 -4.23 -55.06 29.76
CA ALA A 32 -5.53 -55.62 29.50
C ALA A 32 -5.61 -55.75 27.97
N ASP A 33 -5.66 -56.99 27.49
CA ASP A 33 -5.85 -57.29 26.06
C ASP A 33 -7.20 -56.76 25.52
N VAL A 34 -8.04 -56.22 26.40
CA VAL A 34 -9.40 -55.76 26.13
C VAL A 34 -9.64 -54.39 26.81
N VAL A 35 -10.09 -53.41 26.03
CA VAL A 35 -10.56 -52.09 26.50
C VAL A 35 -12.04 -52.18 26.83
N ARG A 36 -12.42 -51.86 28.06
CA ARG A 36 -13.82 -51.84 28.50
C ARG A 36 -14.44 -50.47 28.24
N VAL A 37 -15.45 -50.43 27.38
CA VAL A 37 -16.11 -49.21 26.92
C VAL A 37 -17.55 -49.17 27.43
N GLY A 38 -17.86 -48.13 28.19
CA GLY A 38 -19.21 -47.83 28.62
C GLY A 38 -19.86 -46.84 27.67
N ILE A 39 -21.07 -47.11 27.17
CA ILE A 39 -21.89 -46.11 26.45
C ILE A 39 -23.04 -45.70 27.34
N PHE A 40 -23.14 -44.41 27.66
CA PHE A 40 -24.23 -43.93 28.49
C PHE A 40 -25.56 -44.01 27.73
N ASP A 41 -26.55 -44.71 28.29
CA ASP A 41 -27.90 -44.90 27.74
C ASP A 41 -28.92 -44.51 28.81
N PHE A 42 -29.63 -43.42 28.54
CA PHE A 42 -30.65 -42.88 29.44
C PHE A 42 -31.98 -43.66 29.37
N ASP A 43 -32.32 -44.22 28.21
CA ASP A 43 -33.63 -44.83 27.93
C ASP A 43 -33.82 -46.13 28.72
N LYS A 44 -32.72 -46.74 29.15
CA LYS A 44 -32.71 -47.95 29.96
C LYS A 44 -32.47 -47.69 31.46
N VAL A 45 -32.54 -46.44 31.93
CA VAL A 45 -32.52 -46.13 33.37
C VAL A 45 -33.87 -46.55 33.98
N ASP A 46 -33.82 -47.51 34.90
CA ASP A 46 -35.02 -48.13 35.48
C ASP A 46 -35.95 -47.08 36.11
N GLY A 47 -37.20 -47.01 35.62
CA GLY A 47 -38.27 -46.21 36.22
C GLY A 47 -38.52 -44.82 35.62
N ILE A 48 -37.82 -44.42 34.56
CA ILE A 48 -38.02 -43.12 33.88
C ILE A 48 -38.55 -43.37 32.45
N VAL A 49 -39.82 -43.03 32.22
CA VAL A 49 -40.40 -42.98 30.86
C VAL A 49 -40.41 -41.52 30.44
N THR A 50 -39.48 -41.12 29.57
CA THR A 50 -39.43 -39.77 28.99
C THR A 50 -39.53 -39.86 27.47
N GLU A 51 -40.15 -38.84 26.85
CA GLU A 51 -40.10 -38.66 25.40
C GLU A 51 -38.71 -38.19 24.92
N GLU A 52 -37.87 -37.72 25.84
CA GLU A 52 -36.47 -37.37 25.60
C GLU A 52 -35.61 -38.64 25.69
N ARG A 53 -34.76 -38.85 24.67
CA ARG A 53 -33.88 -40.02 24.56
C ARG A 53 -32.40 -39.67 24.43
N THR A 54 -31.55 -40.66 24.67
CA THR A 54 -30.15 -40.63 24.18
C THR A 54 -30.13 -40.97 22.69
N VAL A 55 -29.24 -40.33 21.95
CA VAL A 55 -29.16 -40.44 20.49
C VAL A 55 -27.75 -40.83 20.08
N GLY A 56 -27.67 -41.85 19.22
CA GLY A 56 -26.43 -42.43 18.68
C GLY A 56 -25.82 -43.54 19.55
N ASP A 57 -26.39 -43.82 20.72
CA ASP A 57 -25.87 -44.80 21.67
C ASP A 57 -25.97 -46.23 21.14
N GLU A 58 -27.11 -46.64 20.59
CA GLU A 58 -27.23 -47.99 20.02
C GLU A 58 -26.42 -48.17 18.74
N GLY A 59 -26.33 -47.13 17.89
CA GLY A 59 -25.51 -47.14 16.69
C GLY A 59 -24.04 -47.32 17.03
N MET A 60 -23.52 -46.55 18.00
CA MET A 60 -22.15 -46.73 18.49
C MET A 60 -21.95 -48.10 19.15
N TYR A 61 -22.91 -48.60 19.95
CA TYR A 61 -22.85 -49.94 20.54
C TYR A 61 -22.68 -51.01 19.45
N LYS A 62 -23.55 -51.00 18.44
CA LYS A 62 -23.52 -51.96 17.31
C LYS A 62 -22.23 -51.87 16.50
N ALA A 63 -21.61 -50.69 16.40
CA ALA A 63 -20.34 -50.54 15.68
C ALA A 63 -19.13 -51.10 16.43
N LEU A 64 -19.20 -51.13 17.77
CA LEU A 64 -18.15 -51.61 18.67
C LEU A 64 -18.36 -53.07 19.10
N GLU A 65 -19.59 -53.57 19.05
CA GLU A 65 -19.90 -54.96 19.35
C GLU A 65 -19.15 -55.91 18.41
N GLY A 66 -18.29 -56.76 18.99
CA GLY A 66 -17.44 -57.69 18.24
C GLY A 66 -16.14 -57.08 17.69
N GLU A 67 -15.85 -55.80 17.94
CA GLU A 67 -14.55 -55.21 17.58
C GLU A 67 -13.43 -55.81 18.44
N LYS A 68 -12.35 -56.26 17.80
CA LYS A 68 -11.30 -57.02 18.49
C LYS A 68 -10.60 -56.14 19.53
N GLY A 69 -10.60 -56.60 20.79
CA GLY A 69 -9.96 -55.89 21.90
C GLY A 69 -10.82 -54.78 22.51
N ILE A 70 -12.12 -54.73 22.18
CA ILE A 70 -13.10 -53.84 22.81
C ILE A 70 -14.23 -54.68 23.42
N GLU A 71 -14.51 -54.47 24.70
CA GLU A 71 -15.71 -54.96 25.36
C GLU A 71 -16.63 -53.77 25.60
N VAL A 72 -17.80 -53.75 24.96
CA VAL A 72 -18.75 -52.63 25.03
C VAL A 72 -20.01 -53.01 25.80
N SER A 73 -20.45 -52.15 26.71
CA SER A 73 -21.73 -52.30 27.41
C SER A 73 -22.38 -50.95 27.71
N PHE A 74 -23.69 -50.96 27.97
CA PHE A 74 -24.41 -49.76 28.36
C PHE A 74 -24.16 -49.39 29.83
N VAL A 75 -24.00 -48.10 30.09
CA VAL A 75 -23.84 -47.50 31.42
C VAL A 75 -25.06 -46.67 31.75
N ARG A 76 -25.66 -46.93 32.91
CA ARG A 76 -26.91 -46.27 33.36
C ARG A 76 -26.71 -45.33 34.54
N SER A 77 -25.49 -45.26 35.10
CA SER A 77 -25.18 -44.47 36.28
C SER A 77 -23.73 -43.99 36.24
N PHE A 78 -23.52 -42.73 36.65
CA PHE A 78 -22.19 -42.16 36.83
C PHE A 78 -21.61 -42.43 38.22
N GLU A 79 -22.26 -43.25 39.05
CA GLU A 79 -21.70 -43.59 40.35
C GLU A 79 -20.29 -44.19 40.20
N LYS A 80 -19.36 -43.74 41.05
CA LYS A 80 -17.95 -44.16 41.01
C LYS A 80 -17.78 -45.69 41.02
N ARG A 81 -18.68 -46.42 41.71
CA ARG A 81 -18.68 -47.90 41.76
C ARG A 81 -19.01 -48.57 40.42
N VAL A 82 -19.68 -47.87 39.51
CA VAL A 82 -19.99 -48.33 38.15
C VAL A 82 -18.88 -47.90 37.19
N LEU A 83 -18.46 -46.64 37.26
CA LEU A 83 -17.44 -46.09 36.35
C LEU A 83 -16.07 -46.78 36.48
N LYS A 84 -15.72 -47.31 37.66
CA LYS A 84 -14.45 -48.04 37.88
C LYS A 84 -14.28 -49.27 36.98
N ASP A 85 -15.38 -49.82 36.45
CA ASP A 85 -15.37 -51.04 35.64
C ASP A 85 -15.08 -50.75 34.16
N TYR A 86 -14.91 -49.47 33.80
CA TYR A 86 -14.69 -49.02 32.43
C TYR A 86 -13.35 -48.29 32.30
N ASP A 87 -12.74 -48.42 31.12
CA ASP A 87 -11.52 -47.71 30.75
C ASP A 87 -11.87 -46.44 29.95
N VAL A 88 -12.93 -46.52 29.13
CA VAL A 88 -13.47 -45.40 28.34
C VAL A 88 -14.98 -45.29 28.55
N LEU A 89 -15.48 -44.06 28.71
CA LEU A 89 -16.91 -43.75 28.69
C LEU A 89 -17.23 -42.91 27.45
N ILE A 90 -18.30 -43.26 26.75
CA ILE A 90 -18.92 -42.46 25.70
C ILE A 90 -20.18 -41.84 26.29
N LEU A 91 -20.28 -40.52 26.22
CA LEU A 91 -21.48 -39.76 26.54
C LEU A 91 -22.07 -39.19 25.23
N PRO A 92 -23.08 -39.86 24.66
CA PRO A 92 -23.69 -39.46 23.41
C PRO A 92 -24.52 -38.18 23.56
N GLN A 93 -25.22 -37.77 22.51
CA GLN A 93 -26.19 -36.69 22.60
C GLN A 93 -27.32 -37.08 23.57
N THR A 94 -27.32 -36.50 24.76
CA THR A 94 -28.34 -36.73 25.79
C THR A 94 -29.19 -35.47 25.97
N THR A 95 -30.46 -35.54 25.53
CA THR A 95 -31.43 -34.44 25.71
C THR A 95 -31.97 -34.27 27.13
N PRO A 96 -32.21 -35.32 27.95
CA PRO A 96 -32.73 -35.17 29.31
C PRO A 96 -31.64 -34.78 30.32
N ILE A 97 -30.83 -33.77 30.02
CA ILE A 97 -29.70 -33.38 30.88
C ILE A 97 -30.13 -33.00 32.31
N LYS A 98 -31.35 -32.49 32.48
CA LYS A 98 -31.89 -32.14 33.80
C LYS A 98 -32.08 -33.34 34.72
N LEU A 99 -32.11 -34.55 34.16
CA LEU A 99 -32.25 -35.80 34.90
C LEU A 99 -30.90 -36.42 35.25
N LEU A 100 -29.79 -35.88 34.72
CA LEU A 100 -28.46 -36.26 35.17
C LEU A 100 -28.20 -35.67 36.58
N PRO A 101 -27.42 -36.35 37.43
CA PRO A 101 -27.01 -35.80 38.73
C PRO A 101 -26.42 -34.39 38.55
N ALA A 102 -26.77 -33.45 39.42
CA ALA A 102 -26.33 -32.05 39.27
C ALA A 102 -24.79 -31.89 39.22
N ASP A 103 -24.06 -32.85 39.80
CA ASP A 103 -22.60 -32.93 39.88
C ASP A 103 -21.97 -33.87 38.83
N PHE A 104 -22.73 -34.39 37.86
CA PHE A 104 -22.22 -35.39 36.91
C PHE A 104 -20.95 -34.94 36.16
N LYS A 105 -20.86 -33.65 35.79
CA LYS A 105 -19.66 -33.11 35.12
C LYS A 105 -18.43 -33.19 36.00
N GLN A 106 -18.58 -32.93 37.30
CA GLN A 106 -17.50 -33.03 38.27
C GLN A 106 -17.09 -34.48 38.51
N ILE A 107 -18.07 -35.40 38.55
CA ILE A 107 -17.82 -36.84 38.66
C ILE A 107 -17.01 -37.33 37.46
N LEU A 108 -17.45 -37.00 36.24
CA LEU A 108 -16.78 -37.39 35.00
C LEU A 108 -15.40 -36.73 34.87
N SER A 109 -15.26 -35.46 35.22
CA SER A 109 -13.96 -34.79 35.13
C SER A 109 -12.94 -35.42 36.08
N THR A 110 -13.35 -35.70 37.33
CA THR A 110 -12.51 -36.37 38.33
C THR A 110 -12.10 -37.76 37.85
N TRP A 111 -13.04 -38.53 37.29
CA TRP A 111 -12.78 -39.87 36.79
C TRP A 111 -11.79 -39.87 35.60
N VAL A 112 -11.93 -38.94 34.65
CA VAL A 112 -10.95 -38.79 33.56
C VAL A 112 -9.59 -38.38 34.13
N GLU A 113 -9.52 -37.42 35.05
CA GLU A 113 -8.26 -36.99 35.65
C GLU A 113 -7.53 -38.12 36.41
N GLU A 114 -8.26 -39.11 36.93
CA GLU A 114 -7.72 -40.33 37.57
C GLU A 114 -7.04 -41.28 36.58
N GLY A 115 -7.24 -41.14 35.26
CA GLY A 115 -6.57 -41.94 34.23
C GLY A 115 -7.47 -42.50 33.13
N HIS A 116 -8.77 -42.23 33.19
CA HIS A 116 -9.75 -42.82 32.27
C HIS A 116 -10.00 -41.96 31.02
N GLY A 117 -10.68 -42.52 30.03
CA GLY A 117 -11.00 -41.87 28.77
C GLY A 117 -12.46 -41.41 28.66
N LEU A 118 -12.70 -40.21 28.12
CA LEU A 118 -14.07 -39.72 27.87
C LEU A 118 -14.23 -39.18 26.43
N LEU A 119 -15.23 -39.71 25.72
CA LEU A 119 -15.73 -39.17 24.45
C LEU A 119 -17.10 -38.53 24.67
N VAL A 120 -17.27 -37.28 24.27
CA VAL A 120 -18.59 -36.60 24.21
C VAL A 120 -18.93 -36.27 22.76
N THR A 121 -20.21 -36.45 22.39
CA THR A 121 -20.68 -36.18 21.01
C THR A 121 -21.78 -35.12 20.95
N HIS A 122 -21.84 -34.40 19.83
CA HIS A 122 -22.87 -33.40 19.48
C HIS A 122 -23.20 -32.43 20.64
N ASP A 123 -24.46 -32.31 21.10
CA ASP A 123 -24.82 -31.38 22.18
C ASP A 123 -24.02 -31.63 23.48
N ALA A 124 -23.54 -32.86 23.74
CA ALA A 124 -22.75 -33.20 24.93
C ALA A 124 -21.33 -32.58 24.95
N VAL A 125 -20.88 -31.95 23.86
CA VAL A 125 -19.63 -31.18 23.82
C VAL A 125 -19.66 -29.89 24.66
N GLY A 126 -20.83 -29.55 25.23
CA GLY A 126 -21.09 -28.26 25.87
C GLY A 126 -21.81 -27.31 24.92
N TYR A 127 -22.93 -27.75 24.35
CA TYR A 127 -23.76 -26.93 23.47
C TYR A 127 -25.23 -26.92 23.92
N ARG A 128 -25.95 -25.83 23.62
CA ARG A 128 -27.37 -25.62 23.97
C ARG A 128 -27.68 -25.94 25.44
N LYS A 129 -28.57 -26.91 25.69
CA LYS A 129 -29.03 -27.31 27.02
C LYS A 129 -27.92 -27.98 27.83
N PHE A 130 -26.86 -28.48 27.17
CA PHE A 130 -25.75 -29.11 27.88
C PHE A 130 -24.92 -28.12 28.71
N GLY A 131 -24.96 -26.83 28.36
CA GLY A 131 -24.22 -25.78 29.04
C GLY A 131 -22.73 -25.84 28.72
N SER A 132 -21.85 -25.65 29.71
CA SER A 132 -20.40 -25.64 29.52
C SER A 132 -19.82 -27.01 29.14
N SER A 133 -18.68 -27.02 28.44
CA SER A 133 -17.89 -28.25 28.24
C SER A 133 -17.38 -28.81 29.56
N ILE A 134 -17.11 -30.12 29.61
CA ILE A 134 -16.55 -30.79 30.80
C ILE A 134 -15.10 -30.37 31.02
N PHE A 135 -14.33 -30.18 29.94
CA PHE A 135 -12.93 -29.72 29.95
C PHE A 135 -12.75 -28.48 29.05
N PRO A 136 -13.13 -27.27 29.54
CA PRO A 136 -13.05 -26.03 28.76
C PRO A 136 -11.64 -25.67 28.29
N GLU A 137 -10.61 -26.14 28.99
CA GLU A 137 -9.22 -25.97 28.60
C GLU A 137 -8.82 -26.81 27.39
N ILE A 138 -9.56 -27.88 27.06
CA ILE A 138 -9.37 -28.68 25.84
C ILE A 138 -10.34 -28.21 24.76
N CYS A 139 -11.63 -28.11 25.08
CA CYS A 139 -12.68 -27.65 24.18
C CYS A 139 -13.55 -26.63 24.90
N SER A 140 -13.64 -25.39 24.41
CA SER A 140 -14.41 -24.34 25.09
C SER A 140 -15.93 -24.50 24.95
N GLY A 141 -16.40 -25.55 24.27
CA GLY A 141 -17.81 -25.83 24.00
C GLY A 141 -18.20 -25.65 22.53
N GLY A 142 -19.47 -25.88 22.22
CA GLY A 142 -20.02 -25.65 20.88
C GLY A 142 -20.21 -24.16 20.60
N VAL A 143 -19.80 -23.70 19.42
CA VAL A 143 -19.93 -22.30 18.98
C VAL A 143 -21.21 -22.12 18.17
N TYR A 144 -21.41 -22.96 17.14
CA TYR A 144 -22.60 -22.97 16.30
C TYR A 144 -22.81 -24.35 15.68
N ASN A 145 -24.00 -24.57 15.14
CA ASN A 145 -24.38 -25.76 14.38
C ASN A 145 -24.29 -25.44 12.88
N THR A 146 -23.68 -26.34 12.10
CA THR A 146 -23.64 -26.28 10.64
C THR A 146 -24.44 -27.45 10.06
N PRO A 147 -25.43 -27.21 9.17
CA PRO A 147 -26.15 -28.26 8.45
C PRO A 147 -25.31 -28.85 7.31
N SER A 148 -24.20 -29.49 7.64
CA SER A 148 -23.28 -30.16 6.72
C SER A 148 -22.86 -31.52 7.28
N SER A 149 -22.75 -32.52 6.40
CA SER A 149 -22.22 -33.86 6.71
C SER A 149 -20.71 -33.98 6.43
N GLU A 150 -20.02 -32.89 6.06
CA GLU A 150 -18.65 -32.98 5.55
C GLU A 150 -17.58 -32.58 6.59
N GLY A 151 -16.53 -33.40 6.68
CA GLY A 151 -15.37 -33.17 7.53
C GLY A 151 -14.05 -33.43 6.80
N ILE A 152 -12.96 -32.83 7.29
CA ILE A 152 -11.60 -33.01 6.79
C ILE A 152 -10.63 -33.28 7.93
N ILE A 153 -9.75 -34.27 7.74
CA ILE A 153 -8.64 -34.55 8.66
C ILE A 153 -7.60 -33.45 8.53
N THR A 154 -7.25 -32.77 9.61
CA THR A 154 -6.38 -31.57 9.55
C THR A 154 -4.92 -31.85 9.89
N ARG A 155 -4.65 -32.93 10.61
CA ARG A 155 -3.31 -33.30 11.06
C ARG A 155 -3.21 -34.79 11.34
N MET A 156 -1.98 -35.28 11.38
CA MET A 156 -1.68 -36.61 11.89
C MET A 156 -1.92 -36.64 13.40
N HIS A 157 -2.77 -37.57 13.84
CA HIS A 157 -3.07 -37.83 15.25
C HIS A 157 -3.46 -39.30 15.41
N PRO A 158 -3.23 -39.97 16.56
CA PRO A 158 -3.68 -41.35 16.77
C PRO A 158 -5.18 -41.59 16.49
N VAL A 159 -6.02 -40.60 16.77
CA VAL A 159 -7.46 -40.60 16.42
C VAL A 159 -7.70 -40.70 14.90
N ALA A 160 -6.80 -40.14 14.09
CA ALA A 160 -6.83 -40.20 12.63
C ALA A 160 -5.91 -41.30 12.07
N LYS A 161 -5.54 -42.32 12.86
CA LYS A 161 -4.67 -43.42 12.41
C LYS A 161 -5.26 -44.11 11.16
N GLY A 162 -4.45 -44.21 10.12
CA GLY A 162 -4.86 -44.77 8.82
C GLY A 162 -5.53 -43.76 7.87
N MET A 163 -5.57 -42.48 8.24
CA MET A 163 -6.09 -41.39 7.40
C MET A 163 -4.99 -40.37 7.16
N GLU A 164 -4.81 -39.95 5.91
CA GLU A 164 -3.85 -38.89 5.57
C GLU A 164 -4.42 -37.50 5.92
N PRO A 165 -3.59 -36.50 6.30
CA PRO A 165 -4.05 -35.13 6.43
C PRO A 165 -4.64 -34.67 5.09
N LYS A 166 -5.74 -33.92 5.16
CA LYS A 166 -6.59 -33.48 4.05
C LYS A 166 -7.52 -34.57 3.47
N THR A 167 -7.62 -35.73 4.09
CA THR A 167 -8.68 -36.69 3.74
C THR A 167 -10.03 -36.08 4.11
N GLU A 168 -10.86 -35.81 3.10
CA GLU A 168 -12.26 -35.42 3.26
C GLU A 168 -13.14 -36.66 3.45
N PHE A 169 -14.19 -36.55 4.25
CA PHE A 169 -15.17 -37.60 4.44
C PHE A 169 -16.55 -37.02 4.75
N GLU A 170 -17.57 -37.83 4.46
CA GLU A 170 -18.95 -37.55 4.85
C GLU A 170 -19.30 -38.41 6.07
N HIS A 171 -19.80 -37.79 7.14
CA HIS A 171 -20.37 -38.48 8.31
C HIS A 171 -21.87 -38.70 8.14
N THR A 172 -22.44 -39.68 8.84
CA THR A 172 -23.83 -40.13 8.59
C THR A 172 -24.89 -39.12 9.02
N TYR A 173 -24.56 -38.15 9.88
CA TYR A 173 -25.56 -37.26 10.46
C TYR A 173 -25.86 -35.98 9.65
N SER A 174 -27.01 -35.38 9.95
CA SER A 174 -27.56 -34.13 9.38
C SER A 174 -26.57 -33.00 9.31
N ASP A 175 -25.92 -32.81 10.44
CA ASP A 175 -25.25 -31.60 10.82
C ASP A 175 -24.11 -31.95 11.76
N HIS A 176 -23.34 -30.94 12.14
CA HIS A 176 -22.39 -31.07 13.22
C HIS A 176 -22.28 -29.75 13.98
N ILE A 177 -21.79 -29.84 15.22
CA ILE A 177 -21.47 -28.68 16.04
C ILE A 177 -20.02 -28.27 15.78
N VAL A 178 -19.82 -27.01 15.36
CA VAL A 178 -18.49 -26.42 15.32
C VAL A 178 -18.06 -26.04 16.74
N LEU A 179 -16.86 -26.48 17.13
CA LEU A 179 -16.30 -26.37 18.47
C LEU A 179 -15.32 -25.20 18.60
N GLY A 180 -15.20 -24.67 19.82
CA GLY A 180 -14.16 -23.70 20.16
C GLY A 180 -12.92 -24.38 20.73
N GLU A 181 -11.75 -23.98 20.24
CA GLU A 181 -10.46 -24.50 20.72
C GLU A 181 -10.14 -24.00 22.13
N GLY A 182 -9.97 -24.94 23.07
CA GLY A 182 -9.35 -24.66 24.35
C GLY A 182 -7.82 -24.57 24.21
N PRO A 183 -7.12 -23.88 25.12
CA PRO A 183 -5.66 -23.69 25.06
C PRO A 183 -4.82 -24.99 25.08
N LYS A 184 -5.38 -26.11 25.56
CA LYS A 184 -4.75 -27.44 25.56
C LYS A 184 -5.35 -28.38 24.50
N GLY A 185 -6.29 -27.87 23.69
CA GLY A 185 -6.99 -28.63 22.67
C GLY A 185 -6.17 -28.82 21.41
N VAL A 186 -6.30 -30.00 20.81
CA VAL A 186 -5.75 -30.34 19.50
C VAL A 186 -6.90 -30.65 18.56
N THR A 187 -7.13 -29.79 17.57
CA THR A 187 -8.13 -30.04 16.53
C THR A 187 -7.64 -31.10 15.56
N VAL A 188 -8.40 -32.18 15.42
CA VAL A 188 -8.12 -33.31 14.51
C VAL A 188 -8.97 -33.21 13.25
N ILE A 189 -10.25 -32.85 13.39
CA ILE A 189 -11.21 -32.75 12.29
C ILE A 189 -11.72 -31.31 12.20
N ARG A 190 -11.79 -30.76 11.00
CA ARG A 190 -12.47 -29.50 10.71
C ARG A 190 -13.60 -29.72 9.72
N GLU A 191 -14.54 -28.80 9.73
CA GLU A 191 -15.64 -28.70 8.78
C GLU A 191 -15.09 -28.49 7.37
N VAL A 192 -15.82 -29.01 6.40
CA VAL A 192 -15.68 -28.63 5.01
C VAL A 192 -16.90 -27.82 4.61
N ARG A 193 -16.67 -26.63 4.04
CA ARG A 193 -17.70 -25.75 3.54
C ARG A 193 -17.66 -25.72 2.03
N ASP A 194 -18.79 -26.00 1.41
CA ASP A 194 -18.99 -25.64 0.02
C ASP A 194 -18.95 -24.12 -0.09
N ASN A 195 -17.91 -23.63 -0.77
CA ASN A 195 -17.90 -22.25 -1.19
C ASN A 195 -18.65 -22.17 -2.52
N GLU A 196 -19.94 -21.81 -2.45
CA GLU A 196 -20.85 -21.63 -3.59
C GLU A 196 -20.29 -20.70 -4.69
N GLU A 197 -19.29 -19.87 -4.38
CA GLU A 197 -18.65 -19.00 -5.36
C GLU A 197 -17.48 -19.66 -6.12
N THR A 198 -16.94 -20.80 -5.67
CA THR A 198 -15.63 -21.30 -6.15
C THR A 198 -15.58 -22.73 -6.69
N ASP A 199 -16.63 -23.56 -6.55
CA ASP A 199 -16.60 -25.03 -6.79
C ASP A 199 -15.50 -25.76 -5.97
N TYR A 200 -14.90 -25.10 -4.97
CA TYR A 200 -13.90 -25.68 -4.06
C TYR A 200 -14.41 -25.66 -2.63
N LYS A 201 -13.99 -26.67 -1.88
CA LYS A 201 -14.28 -26.91 -0.49
C LYS A 201 -13.31 -26.14 0.42
N GLU A 202 -13.81 -25.31 1.33
CA GLU A 202 -13.04 -24.55 2.33
C GLU A 202 -12.98 -25.28 3.67
N VAL A 203 -11.85 -25.18 4.37
CA VAL A 203 -11.69 -25.75 5.71
C VAL A 203 -12.28 -24.79 6.75
N GLY A 204 -13.42 -25.17 7.33
CA GLY A 204 -14.17 -24.41 8.32
C GLY A 204 -13.69 -24.59 9.76
N GLY A 205 -14.64 -24.50 10.70
CA GLY A 205 -14.34 -24.57 12.13
C GLY A 205 -13.99 -25.98 12.63
N PRO A 206 -13.43 -26.12 13.84
CA PRO A 206 -13.16 -27.42 14.46
C PRO A 206 -14.43 -28.27 14.62
N ILE A 207 -14.40 -29.53 14.20
CA ILE A 207 -15.44 -30.52 14.48
C ILE A 207 -15.02 -31.42 15.64
N MET A 208 -13.74 -31.81 15.69
CA MET A 208 -13.25 -32.71 16.74
C MET A 208 -11.97 -32.17 17.36
N ILE A 209 -12.01 -32.00 18.68
CA ILE A 209 -10.90 -31.52 19.50
C ILE A 209 -10.59 -32.54 20.56
N VAL A 210 -9.31 -32.86 20.73
CA VAL A 210 -8.83 -33.85 21.69
C VAL A 210 -7.74 -33.26 22.57
N GLY A 211 -7.56 -33.80 23.78
CA GLY A 211 -6.51 -33.36 24.69
C GLY A 211 -6.36 -34.26 25.92
N GLN A 212 -5.31 -34.01 26.69
CA GLN A 212 -5.05 -34.71 27.95
C GLN A 212 -5.63 -33.92 29.13
N ALA A 213 -6.33 -34.61 30.03
CA ALA A 213 -6.90 -34.05 31.25
C ALA A 213 -6.44 -34.89 32.45
N GLY A 214 -5.61 -34.31 33.33
CA GLY A 214 -4.94 -35.06 34.38
C GLY A 214 -4.13 -36.24 33.82
N LYS A 215 -4.40 -37.45 34.31
CA LYS A 215 -3.79 -38.69 33.82
C LYS A 215 -4.55 -39.31 32.64
N GLY A 216 -5.80 -38.89 32.41
CA GLY A 216 -6.64 -39.44 31.35
C GLY A 216 -6.71 -38.56 30.11
N ARG A 217 -7.66 -38.87 29.24
CA ARG A 217 -7.79 -38.27 27.90
C ARG A 217 -9.24 -37.92 27.61
N TYR A 218 -9.44 -36.84 26.86
CA TYR A 218 -10.76 -36.31 26.53
C TYR A 218 -10.86 -36.01 25.04
N ALA A 219 -11.99 -36.36 24.44
CA ALA A 219 -12.34 -36.05 23.06
C ALA A 219 -13.74 -35.43 23.01
N ALA A 220 -13.84 -34.24 22.41
CA ALA A 220 -15.10 -33.59 22.07
C ALA A 220 -15.31 -33.67 20.56
N CYS A 221 -16.42 -34.26 20.12
CA CYS A 221 -16.76 -34.43 18.71
C CYS A 221 -18.14 -33.81 18.41
N GLY A 222 -18.19 -32.83 17.50
CA GLY A 222 -19.42 -32.17 17.10
C GLY A 222 -20.39 -33.03 16.28
N ILE A 223 -19.97 -34.23 15.85
CA ILE A 223 -20.79 -35.17 15.05
C ILE A 223 -21.68 -35.98 16.00
N CYS A 224 -22.94 -36.23 15.60
CA CYS A 224 -23.81 -37.19 16.31
C CYS A 224 -23.55 -38.62 15.81
N ILE A 225 -22.42 -39.20 16.25
CA ILE A 225 -21.97 -40.53 15.81
C ILE A 225 -23.00 -41.59 16.22
N GLY A 226 -23.33 -42.51 15.30
CA GLY A 226 -24.32 -43.56 15.55
C GLY A 226 -25.74 -43.22 15.12
N TRP A 227 -25.95 -42.04 14.54
CA TRP A 227 -27.26 -41.54 14.14
C TRP A 227 -27.27 -41.22 12.63
N ASP A 228 -28.22 -41.78 11.89
CA ASP A 228 -28.24 -41.76 10.42
C ASP A 228 -29.51 -41.10 9.88
N LYS A 229 -29.34 -40.31 8.81
CA LYS A 229 -30.44 -39.75 8.02
C LYS A 229 -30.96 -40.85 7.09
N VAL A 230 -32.09 -41.48 7.40
CA VAL A 230 -32.75 -42.35 6.41
C VAL A 230 -33.17 -41.50 5.22
N ALA A 231 -32.48 -41.67 4.09
CA ALA A 231 -32.83 -41.04 2.83
C ALA A 231 -34.19 -41.55 2.36
N ILE A 232 -35.26 -40.77 2.58
CA ILE A 232 -36.50 -40.96 1.82
C ILE A 232 -36.23 -40.40 0.42
N PRO A 233 -36.35 -41.21 -0.64
CA PRO A 233 -36.18 -40.72 -2.00
C PRO A 233 -37.33 -39.77 -2.31
N ASP A 234 -36.98 -38.50 -2.55
CA ASP A 234 -37.82 -37.41 -3.06
C ASP A 234 -38.40 -36.42 -2.02
N HIS A 235 -38.07 -35.15 -2.26
CA HIS A 235 -38.54 -33.89 -1.65
C HIS A 235 -37.81 -33.31 -0.42
N ARG A 236 -36.97 -32.30 -0.71
CA ARG A 236 -36.66 -31.07 0.06
C ARG A 236 -37.16 -31.05 1.51
N TYR A 237 -36.22 -31.15 2.47
CA TYR A 237 -36.39 -30.80 3.89
C TYR A 237 -37.67 -31.30 4.56
N THR A 238 -38.17 -32.49 4.20
CA THR A 238 -39.11 -33.22 5.06
C THR A 238 -38.30 -34.06 6.05
N GLN A 239 -38.72 -34.05 7.32
CA GLN A 239 -38.16 -34.82 8.42
C GLN A 239 -38.14 -36.32 8.04
N GLY A 240 -37.04 -36.79 7.43
CA GLY A 240 -36.76 -38.22 7.35
C GLY A 240 -36.74 -38.77 8.76
N GLN A 241 -37.25 -39.99 8.96
CA GLN A 241 -37.15 -40.64 10.26
C GLN A 241 -35.67 -40.91 10.53
N GLU A 242 -35.05 -40.05 11.34
CA GLU A 242 -33.70 -40.28 11.84
C GLU A 242 -33.73 -41.55 12.73
N GLN A 243 -32.71 -42.42 12.59
CA GLN A 243 -32.66 -43.69 13.31
C GLN A 243 -31.25 -44.02 13.79
N GLU A 244 -31.16 -44.85 14.84
CA GLU A 244 -29.93 -45.48 15.29
C GLU A 244 -29.33 -46.34 14.17
N SER A 245 -28.07 -46.10 13.83
CA SER A 245 -27.38 -46.82 12.76
C SER A 245 -25.88 -46.83 13.05
N PRO A 246 -25.19 -47.97 12.95
CA PRO A 246 -23.76 -48.01 13.21
C PRO A 246 -22.99 -47.14 12.21
N PRO A 247 -22.05 -46.26 12.67
CA PRO A 247 -21.21 -45.49 11.76
C PRO A 247 -20.43 -46.41 10.83
N LYS A 248 -20.12 -45.92 9.63
CA LYS A 248 -19.41 -46.67 8.57
C LYS A 248 -18.15 -45.92 8.13
N GLY A 249 -17.31 -46.59 7.34
CA GLY A 249 -16.17 -45.97 6.66
C GLY A 249 -15.22 -45.20 7.62
N ILE A 250 -14.88 -43.97 7.22
CA ILE A 250 -13.96 -43.10 7.97
C ILE A 250 -14.52 -42.73 9.34
N GLU A 251 -15.83 -42.47 9.47
CA GLU A 251 -16.46 -42.17 10.74
C GLU A 251 -16.33 -43.32 11.75
N ARG A 252 -16.58 -44.56 11.31
CA ARG A 252 -16.37 -45.77 12.14
C ARG A 252 -14.91 -45.89 12.59
N GLN A 253 -13.97 -45.65 11.67
CA GLN A 253 -12.55 -45.75 11.97
C GLN A 253 -12.12 -44.68 12.98
N ILE A 254 -12.63 -43.45 12.87
CA ILE A 254 -12.42 -42.38 13.85
C ILE A 254 -12.94 -42.81 15.22
N LEU A 255 -14.14 -43.38 15.33
CA LEU A 255 -14.69 -43.87 16.60
C LEU A 255 -13.75 -44.88 17.27
N ILE A 256 -13.33 -45.93 16.55
CA ILE A 256 -12.46 -46.99 17.07
C ILE A 256 -11.09 -46.44 17.48
N ASN A 257 -10.49 -45.63 16.62
CA ASN A 257 -9.20 -44.99 16.91
C ASN A 257 -9.27 -44.08 18.14
N THR A 258 -10.40 -43.38 18.30
CA THR A 258 -10.64 -42.51 19.45
C THR A 258 -10.69 -43.31 20.73
N ILE A 259 -11.39 -44.44 20.75
CA ILE A 259 -11.45 -45.34 21.91
C ILE A 259 -10.05 -45.88 22.26
N GLY A 260 -9.30 -46.38 21.28
CA GLY A 260 -7.94 -46.85 21.51
C GLY A 260 -7.01 -45.76 22.06
N TRP A 261 -7.15 -44.53 21.54
CA TRP A 261 -6.41 -43.39 22.06
C TRP A 261 -6.87 -43.01 23.48
N LEU A 262 -8.17 -42.95 23.75
CA LEU A 262 -8.73 -42.63 25.06
C LEU A 262 -8.32 -43.65 26.15
N ALA A 263 -8.20 -44.92 25.78
CA ALA A 263 -7.76 -46.00 26.67
C ALA A 263 -6.24 -46.02 26.93
N GLY A 264 -5.46 -45.12 26.33
CA GLY A 264 -4.02 -45.04 26.54
C GLY A 264 -3.16 -45.91 25.62
N ALA A 265 -3.73 -46.58 24.60
CA ALA A 265 -3.01 -47.56 23.75
C ALA A 265 -1.95 -46.97 22.80
N THR A 266 -1.77 -45.65 22.79
CA THR A 266 -0.75 -44.95 21.97
C THR A 266 0.02 -43.94 22.82
N ASP A 267 1.34 -44.07 22.79
CA ASP A 267 2.27 -43.18 23.48
C ASP A 267 2.51 -41.92 22.63
N MET A 268 2.26 -40.74 23.21
CA MET A 268 2.28 -39.43 22.51
C MET A 268 3.72 -38.98 22.14
N THR A 269 4.73 -39.64 22.70
CA THR A 269 6.15 -39.32 22.54
C THR A 269 6.61 -39.32 21.09
N GLN A 270 6.15 -40.27 20.27
CA GLN A 270 6.60 -40.39 18.89
C GLN A 270 6.06 -39.28 17.95
N ALA A 271 4.83 -38.81 18.20
CA ALA A 271 4.25 -37.70 17.42
C ALA A 271 4.80 -36.32 17.84
N GLY A 272 5.21 -36.17 19.11
CA GLY A 272 5.89 -34.97 19.60
C GLY A 272 7.27 -34.77 18.97
N GLU A 273 8.03 -35.85 18.75
CA GLU A 273 9.37 -35.80 18.14
C GLU A 273 9.35 -35.31 16.68
N GLU A 274 8.34 -35.69 15.90
CA GLU A 274 8.15 -35.22 14.51
C GLU A 274 7.83 -33.71 14.45
N LEU A 275 6.99 -33.21 15.38
CA LEU A 275 6.65 -31.78 15.48
C LEU A 275 7.87 -30.92 15.87
N VAL A 276 8.73 -31.42 16.75
CA VAL A 276 9.97 -30.73 17.14
C VAL A 276 10.96 -30.63 15.97
N LYS A 277 11.05 -31.67 15.13
CA LYS A 277 11.90 -31.67 13.93
C LYS A 277 11.46 -30.62 12.90
N GLU A 278 10.15 -30.52 12.62
CA GLU A 278 9.65 -29.54 11.65
C GLU A 278 9.78 -28.10 12.17
N GLY A 279 9.55 -27.87 13.47
CA GLY A 279 9.80 -26.58 14.10
C GLY A 279 11.27 -26.12 13.98
N ALA A 280 12.23 -27.04 14.16
CA ALA A 280 13.65 -26.76 13.99
C ALA A 280 14.02 -26.43 12.54
N ARG A 281 13.38 -27.08 11.56
CA ARG A 281 13.59 -26.81 10.12
C ARG A 281 13.14 -25.41 9.73
N LEU A 282 11.96 -24.98 10.20
CA LEU A 282 11.41 -23.65 9.93
C LEU A 282 12.22 -22.54 10.60
N ALA A 283 12.70 -22.77 11.84
CA ALA A 283 13.56 -21.81 12.53
C ALA A 283 14.92 -21.61 11.83
N LYS A 284 15.46 -22.65 11.18
CA LYS A 284 16.68 -22.55 10.38
C LYS A 284 16.48 -21.68 9.13
N LEU A 285 15.38 -21.90 8.41
CA LEU A 285 15.00 -21.11 7.23
C LEU A 285 14.81 -19.63 7.55
N ALA A 286 14.15 -19.30 8.66
CA ALA A 286 13.96 -17.92 9.09
C ALA A 286 15.30 -17.21 9.40
N LYS A 287 16.28 -17.94 9.94
CA LYS A 287 17.59 -17.40 10.28
C LYS A 287 18.48 -17.15 9.06
N GLU A 288 18.32 -17.95 8.00
CA GLU A 288 19.02 -17.77 6.73
C GLU A 288 18.54 -16.52 5.96
N VAL A 289 17.31 -16.05 6.23
CA VAL A 289 16.72 -14.83 5.61
C VAL A 289 17.08 -13.54 6.36
N GLU A 290 17.22 -13.57 7.70
CA GLU A 290 17.50 -12.36 8.50
C GLU A 290 18.97 -11.87 8.45
N GLU A 291 19.91 -12.65 7.90
CA GLU A 291 21.35 -12.33 7.94
C GLU A 291 21.92 -11.67 6.65
N GLU A 292 21.12 -11.34 5.63
CA GLU A 292 21.61 -10.53 4.50
C GLU A 292 21.86 -9.07 4.94
N PRO A 293 23.12 -8.58 5.00
CA PRO A 293 23.41 -7.19 5.28
C PRO A 293 22.87 -6.32 4.14
N ILE A 294 22.34 -5.14 4.44
CA ILE A 294 22.10 -4.09 3.44
C ILE A 294 23.36 -3.98 2.58
N ALA A 295 23.25 -4.39 1.31
CA ALA A 295 24.40 -4.52 0.44
C ALA A 295 25.17 -3.20 0.39
N LYS A 296 26.50 -3.26 0.58
CA LYS A 296 27.36 -2.10 0.30
C LYS A 296 27.19 -1.71 -1.16
N PRO A 297 27.35 -0.42 -1.50
CA PRO A 297 27.24 0.01 -2.88
C PRO A 297 28.16 -0.82 -3.77
N SER A 298 27.68 -1.24 -4.95
CA SER A 298 28.54 -1.93 -5.91
C SER A 298 29.67 -0.98 -6.37
N PRO A 299 30.80 -1.49 -6.88
CA PRO A 299 31.85 -0.63 -7.44
C PRO A 299 31.33 0.35 -8.52
N GLU A 300 30.32 -0.07 -9.28
CA GLU A 300 29.64 0.77 -10.29
C GLU A 300 28.85 1.91 -9.63
N GLU A 301 28.19 1.63 -8.50
CA GLU A 301 27.49 2.64 -7.70
C GLU A 301 28.47 3.60 -7.04
N GLU A 302 29.59 3.11 -6.51
CA GLU A 302 30.66 3.97 -5.97
C GLU A 302 31.25 4.88 -7.05
N GLN A 303 31.49 4.34 -8.25
CA GLN A 303 31.94 5.11 -9.40
C GLN A 303 30.88 6.14 -9.82
N GLN A 304 29.60 5.78 -9.81
CA GLN A 304 28.51 6.70 -10.11
C GLN A 304 28.46 7.83 -9.06
N ILE A 305 28.50 7.50 -7.76
CA ILE A 305 28.55 8.48 -6.66
C ILE A 305 29.75 9.42 -6.84
N ALA A 306 30.94 8.88 -7.16
CA ALA A 306 32.14 9.68 -7.39
C ALA A 306 31.98 10.61 -8.61
N ALA A 307 31.46 10.09 -9.72
CA ALA A 307 31.19 10.88 -10.92
C ALA A 307 30.19 12.02 -10.65
N ILE A 308 29.13 11.74 -9.89
CA ILE A 308 28.12 12.72 -9.46
C ILE A 308 28.73 13.76 -8.52
N LYS A 309 29.51 13.36 -7.51
CA LYS A 309 30.19 14.29 -6.59
C LYS A 309 31.22 15.17 -7.29
N SER A 310 31.84 14.65 -8.35
CA SER A 310 32.78 15.40 -9.20
C SER A 310 32.08 16.27 -10.24
N ALA A 311 30.75 16.21 -10.35
CA ALA A 311 30.01 16.89 -11.40
C ALA A 311 30.26 18.40 -11.34
N ARG A 312 30.83 18.93 -12.43
CA ARG A 312 31.04 20.37 -12.62
C ARG A 312 29.74 21.12 -12.90
N ALA A 313 28.65 20.41 -13.18
CA ALA A 313 27.33 20.96 -13.44
C ALA A 313 26.24 20.23 -12.65
N ASP A 314 25.20 20.97 -12.28
CA ASP A 314 24.01 20.49 -11.59
C ASP A 314 23.03 19.82 -12.59
N ILE A 315 23.49 18.79 -13.33
CA ILE A 315 22.63 18.05 -14.27
C ILE A 315 21.55 17.29 -13.51
N PHE A 316 20.30 17.43 -13.92
CA PHE A 316 19.17 16.68 -13.37
C PHE A 316 18.21 16.18 -14.47
N PRO A 317 17.66 14.95 -14.39
CA PRO A 317 18.10 13.84 -13.53
C PRO A 317 19.56 13.47 -13.77
N LEU A 318 20.18 12.82 -12.81
CA LEU A 318 21.58 12.38 -12.89
C LEU A 318 21.72 11.34 -14.02
N PRO A 319 22.60 11.57 -15.01
CA PRO A 319 22.80 10.62 -16.09
C PRO A 319 23.38 9.30 -15.60
N LYS A 320 23.00 8.20 -16.26
CA LYS A 320 23.57 6.87 -15.97
C LYS A 320 25.06 6.78 -16.31
N GLN A 321 25.52 7.44 -17.38
CA GLN A 321 26.92 7.47 -17.78
C GLN A 321 27.36 8.88 -18.16
N VAL A 322 28.43 9.37 -17.52
CA VAL A 322 29.05 10.66 -17.83
C VAL A 322 30.59 10.53 -17.77
N LYS A 323 31.26 11.00 -18.81
CA LYS A 323 32.72 11.21 -18.84
C LYS A 323 32.99 12.70 -19.06
N TRP A 324 33.53 13.37 -18.06
CA TRP A 324 33.85 14.80 -18.11
C TRP A 324 35.11 15.05 -18.95
N GLY A 325 35.04 16.04 -19.83
CA GLY A 325 36.21 16.61 -20.48
C GLY A 325 36.85 17.70 -19.62
N ASN A 326 38.06 18.11 -20.00
CA ASN A 326 38.77 19.20 -19.32
C ASN A 326 38.47 20.57 -19.94
N ASP A 327 37.98 20.60 -21.17
CA ASP A 327 37.81 21.84 -21.93
C ASP A 327 36.44 22.49 -21.71
N LYS A 328 36.35 23.74 -22.19
CA LYS A 328 35.11 24.51 -22.30
C LYS A 328 34.90 24.91 -23.75
N ILE A 329 33.72 24.63 -24.27
CA ILE A 329 33.35 24.95 -25.65
C ILE A 329 32.71 26.32 -25.66
N VAL A 330 33.34 27.30 -26.30
CA VAL A 330 32.80 28.66 -26.38
C VAL A 330 31.60 28.67 -27.33
N LEU A 331 30.44 29.09 -26.83
CA LEU A 331 29.20 29.14 -27.60
C LEU A 331 28.93 30.54 -28.15
N ALA A 332 29.05 31.56 -27.31
CA ALA A 332 28.82 32.95 -27.68
C ALA A 332 29.61 33.90 -26.78
N ASP A 333 29.86 35.11 -27.26
CA ASP A 333 30.18 36.28 -26.45
C ASP A 333 29.17 37.39 -26.73
N ARG A 334 29.26 38.53 -26.04
CA ARG A 334 28.36 39.68 -26.26
C ARG A 334 28.36 40.25 -27.69
N LYS A 335 29.39 39.95 -28.49
CA LYS A 335 29.57 40.52 -29.83
C LYS A 335 29.09 39.56 -30.91
N ALA A 336 29.31 38.26 -30.74
CA ALA A 336 29.04 37.28 -31.78
C ALA A 336 28.86 35.85 -31.26
N ALA A 337 28.02 35.10 -31.97
CA ALA A 337 27.94 33.65 -31.84
C ALA A 337 29.27 33.01 -32.27
N LYS A 338 29.78 32.09 -31.45
CA LYS A 338 30.98 31.26 -31.72
C LYS A 338 30.62 29.84 -32.12
N ALA A 339 29.37 29.44 -31.87
CA ALA A 339 28.81 28.18 -32.30
C ALA A 339 27.64 28.37 -33.28
N ILE A 340 27.36 27.33 -34.07
CA ILE A 340 26.18 27.20 -34.94
C ILE A 340 25.43 25.93 -34.54
N ILE A 341 24.10 26.01 -34.48
CA ILE A 341 23.24 24.84 -34.28
C ILE A 341 22.84 24.30 -35.65
N VAL A 342 23.07 23.01 -35.86
CA VAL A 342 22.77 22.29 -37.10
C VAL A 342 21.71 21.23 -36.82
N ILE A 343 20.61 21.30 -37.57
CA ILE A 343 19.53 20.31 -37.52
C ILE A 343 19.24 19.78 -38.92
N ASP A 344 18.62 18.60 -38.99
CA ASP A 344 18.23 17.97 -40.25
C ASP A 344 17.09 18.75 -40.93
N GLU A 345 16.96 18.62 -42.26
CA GLU A 345 15.80 19.11 -43.02
C GLU A 345 14.50 18.55 -42.44
N SER A 346 14.47 17.25 -42.18
CA SER A 346 13.34 16.54 -41.58
C SER A 346 13.40 16.51 -40.05
N ALA A 347 14.04 17.50 -39.42
CA ALA A 347 14.06 17.62 -37.97
C ALA A 347 12.62 17.64 -37.42
N SER A 348 12.38 16.86 -36.37
CA SER A 348 11.09 16.87 -35.68
C SER A 348 10.88 18.16 -34.89
N ASP A 349 9.63 18.46 -34.56
CA ASP A 349 9.25 19.59 -33.69
C ASP A 349 10.07 19.64 -32.39
N LYS A 350 10.46 18.48 -31.87
CA LYS A 350 11.25 18.33 -30.64
C LYS A 350 12.72 18.71 -30.84
N ALA A 351 13.31 18.33 -31.96
CA ALA A 351 14.67 18.77 -32.31
C ALA A 351 14.71 20.30 -32.55
N GLU A 352 13.70 20.86 -33.22
CA GLU A 352 13.58 22.31 -33.43
C GLU A 352 13.35 23.06 -32.11
N LEU A 353 12.48 22.56 -31.24
CA LEU A 353 12.28 23.12 -29.90
C LEU A 353 13.58 23.12 -29.09
N GLY A 354 14.30 22.00 -29.07
CA GLY A 354 15.59 21.88 -28.38
C GLY A 354 16.63 22.86 -28.90
N ALA A 355 16.74 23.03 -30.23
CA ALA A 355 17.61 24.02 -30.86
C ALA A 355 17.26 25.45 -30.42
N ASN A 356 15.97 25.79 -30.40
CA ASN A 356 15.48 27.10 -29.98
C ASN A 356 15.76 27.37 -28.49
N GLU A 357 15.59 26.38 -27.61
CA GLU A 357 15.89 26.52 -26.18
C GLU A 357 17.38 26.81 -25.94
N ILE A 358 18.28 26.11 -26.64
CA ILE A 358 19.73 26.33 -26.54
C ILE A 358 20.10 27.74 -27.04
N SER A 359 19.56 28.14 -28.20
CA SER A 359 19.81 29.47 -28.76
C SER A 359 19.27 30.58 -27.84
N SER A 360 18.06 30.40 -27.32
CA SER A 360 17.44 31.32 -26.35
C SER A 360 18.25 31.42 -25.07
N LYS A 361 18.77 30.30 -24.55
CA LYS A 361 19.62 30.32 -23.35
C LYS A 361 20.94 31.06 -23.58
N CYS A 362 21.56 30.92 -24.74
CA CYS A 362 22.72 31.75 -25.11
C CYS A 362 22.36 33.24 -25.16
N ASN A 363 21.18 33.59 -25.68
CA ASN A 363 20.73 34.98 -25.70
C ASN A 363 20.46 35.52 -24.29
N GLU A 364 19.84 34.74 -23.41
CA GLU A 364 19.62 35.12 -22.01
C GLU A 364 20.95 35.41 -21.29
N LEU A 365 21.97 34.57 -21.52
CA LEU A 365 23.24 34.67 -20.82
C LEU A 365 24.20 35.72 -21.43
N ALA A 366 24.33 35.78 -22.76
CA ALA A 366 25.28 36.67 -23.45
C ALA A 366 24.64 37.84 -24.22
N GLY A 367 23.32 37.88 -24.40
CA GLY A 367 22.65 38.81 -25.32
C GLY A 367 22.89 38.46 -26.80
N THR A 368 23.27 37.22 -27.09
CA THR A 368 23.52 36.75 -28.47
C THR A 368 22.94 35.36 -28.68
N SER A 369 21.99 35.24 -29.60
CA SER A 369 21.40 33.97 -30.04
C SER A 369 22.38 33.20 -30.93
N LEU A 370 22.34 31.87 -30.84
CA LEU A 370 23.05 31.00 -31.79
C LEU A 370 22.23 30.85 -33.09
N PRO A 371 22.86 30.98 -34.28
CA PRO A 371 22.18 30.70 -35.53
C PRO A 371 21.81 29.22 -35.62
N ILE A 372 20.56 28.95 -35.97
CA ILE A 372 20.06 27.61 -36.28
C ILE A 372 20.07 27.46 -37.81
N ARG A 373 20.62 26.34 -38.31
CA ARG A 373 20.75 26.04 -39.75
C ARG A 373 20.26 24.63 -40.04
N LYS A 374 19.57 24.48 -41.17
CA LYS A 374 19.33 23.18 -41.80
C LYS A 374 20.61 22.70 -42.48
N ARG A 375 20.85 21.38 -42.51
CA ARG A 375 22.09 20.77 -43.03
C ARG A 375 22.47 21.22 -44.45
N THR A 376 21.50 21.29 -45.35
CA THR A 376 21.62 21.70 -46.77
C THR A 376 21.98 23.16 -46.96
N ALA A 377 21.70 24.02 -45.98
CA ALA A 377 22.00 25.45 -46.03
C ALA A 377 23.44 25.78 -45.60
N LEU A 378 24.21 24.79 -45.11
CA LEU A 378 25.57 25.01 -44.63
C LEU A 378 26.58 24.97 -45.78
N ASN A 379 27.28 26.08 -46.00
CA ASN A 379 28.50 26.10 -46.81
C ASN A 379 29.75 25.88 -45.92
N SER A 380 30.83 25.39 -46.51
CA SER A 380 32.06 25.06 -45.77
C SER A 380 32.76 26.28 -45.15
N GLU A 381 32.57 27.48 -45.70
CA GLU A 381 33.17 28.71 -45.18
C GLU A 381 32.51 29.16 -43.87
N GLU A 382 31.18 29.02 -43.75
CA GLU A 382 30.44 29.31 -42.50
C GLU A 382 30.87 28.43 -41.33
N LEU A 383 31.34 27.21 -41.63
CA LEU A 383 31.80 26.25 -40.62
C LEU A 383 33.21 26.57 -40.10
N LYS A 384 34.04 27.29 -40.86
CA LYS A 384 35.43 27.58 -40.45
C LYS A 384 35.44 28.51 -39.23
N GLY A 385 36.16 28.09 -38.19
CA GLY A 385 36.29 28.85 -36.94
C GLY A 385 35.03 28.92 -36.08
N LYS A 386 34.01 28.09 -36.36
CA LYS A 386 32.78 27.97 -35.57
C LYS A 386 32.65 26.59 -34.96
N ASN A 387 32.32 26.54 -33.67
CA ASN A 387 31.94 25.31 -33.02
C ASN A 387 30.56 24.85 -33.53
N LEU A 388 30.29 23.55 -33.52
CA LEU A 388 29.02 23.00 -34.02
C LEU A 388 28.23 22.31 -32.91
N ILE A 389 26.93 22.52 -32.90
CA ILE A 389 25.97 21.75 -32.10
C ILE A 389 25.06 21.03 -33.08
N ILE A 390 25.17 19.71 -33.18
CA ILE A 390 24.44 18.87 -34.14
C ILE A 390 23.31 18.20 -33.38
N ILE A 391 22.06 18.35 -33.84
CA ILE A 391 20.88 17.83 -33.14
C ILE A 391 20.06 16.96 -34.08
N GLY A 392 19.70 15.75 -33.63
CA GLY A 392 18.81 14.88 -34.39
C GLY A 392 18.54 13.53 -33.75
N LYS A 393 17.54 12.83 -34.29
CA LYS A 393 17.24 11.43 -33.97
C LYS A 393 18.18 10.48 -34.70
N ALA A 394 18.36 9.28 -34.17
CA ALA A 394 19.35 8.31 -34.62
C ALA A 394 19.26 8.02 -36.12
N ASP A 395 18.06 7.88 -36.67
CA ASP A 395 17.80 7.56 -38.09
C ASP A 395 17.76 8.80 -39.00
N SER A 396 18.02 10.02 -38.50
CA SER A 396 18.08 11.19 -39.37
C SER A 396 19.32 11.15 -40.24
N LYS A 397 19.20 11.70 -41.47
CA LYS A 397 20.29 11.69 -42.44
C LYS A 397 21.53 12.41 -41.90
N LEU A 398 21.32 13.57 -41.27
CA LEU A 398 22.36 14.34 -40.58
C LEU A 398 23.12 13.48 -39.55
N ILE A 399 22.41 12.78 -38.67
CA ILE A 399 23.04 11.98 -37.63
C ILE A 399 23.81 10.81 -38.23
N GLN A 400 23.23 10.10 -39.20
CA GLN A 400 23.90 8.99 -39.89
C GLN A 400 25.19 9.44 -40.61
N GLU A 401 25.19 10.62 -41.25
CA GLU A 401 26.40 11.20 -41.85
C GLU A 401 27.53 11.36 -40.82
N TYR A 402 27.23 11.94 -39.65
CA TYR A 402 28.23 12.16 -38.60
C TYR A 402 28.67 10.86 -37.91
N LEU A 403 27.74 9.93 -37.64
CA LEU A 403 28.06 8.62 -37.07
C LEU A 403 29.01 7.85 -38.00
N GLN A 404 28.76 7.87 -39.31
CA GLN A 404 29.61 7.19 -40.28
C GLN A 404 30.99 7.86 -40.40
N LYS A 405 31.02 9.19 -40.47
CA LYS A 405 32.26 9.97 -40.63
C LYS A 405 33.19 9.86 -39.41
N HIS A 406 32.61 9.76 -38.22
CA HIS A 406 33.34 9.71 -36.95
C HIS A 406 33.18 8.37 -36.24
N LYS A 407 33.07 7.26 -36.99
CA LYS A 407 32.75 5.92 -36.46
C LYS A 407 33.58 5.50 -35.23
N ALA A 408 34.86 5.85 -35.18
CA ALA A 408 35.72 5.55 -34.03
C ALA A 408 35.29 6.27 -32.74
N GLU A 409 34.74 7.49 -32.84
CA GLU A 409 34.28 8.30 -31.70
C GLU A 409 32.95 7.81 -31.11
N PHE A 410 32.20 7.00 -31.88
CA PHE A 410 30.88 6.48 -31.56
C PHE A 410 30.87 4.95 -31.41
N ALA A 411 32.03 4.32 -31.26
CA ALA A 411 32.15 2.89 -30.97
C ALA A 411 31.63 2.55 -29.56
N ASP A 412 31.16 1.30 -29.40
CA ASP A 412 30.66 0.61 -28.20
C ASP A 412 29.96 1.46 -27.12
N ASP A 413 30.71 2.25 -26.36
CA ASP A 413 30.23 3.09 -25.27
C ASP A 413 29.18 4.13 -25.72
N TYR A 414 29.32 4.75 -26.90
CA TYR A 414 28.45 5.85 -27.37
C TYR A 414 27.68 5.53 -28.66
N ARG A 415 27.41 4.23 -28.91
CA ARG A 415 26.56 3.81 -30.02
C ARG A 415 25.18 4.45 -29.93
N LEU A 416 24.72 5.03 -31.04
CA LEU A 416 23.39 5.62 -31.20
C LEU A 416 22.64 4.93 -32.33
N THR A 417 21.51 4.31 -31.99
CA THR A 417 20.53 3.71 -32.91
C THR A 417 19.12 3.98 -32.39
N ALA A 418 18.08 3.58 -33.14
CA ALA A 418 16.71 3.63 -32.66
C ALA A 418 16.50 2.85 -31.35
N ASP A 419 17.29 1.78 -31.12
CA ASP A 419 17.19 0.91 -29.95
C ASP A 419 18.28 1.16 -28.89
N THR A 420 19.30 1.96 -29.19
CA THR A 420 20.42 2.22 -28.28
C THR A 420 20.64 3.72 -28.16
N PRO A 421 20.53 4.32 -26.96
CA PRO A 421 20.41 3.68 -25.62
C PRO A 421 19.03 3.09 -25.27
N GLY A 422 18.06 3.21 -26.17
CA GLY A 422 16.70 2.69 -26.05
C GLY A 422 15.67 3.81 -26.06
N LYS A 423 14.39 3.48 -25.86
CA LYS A 423 13.28 4.46 -25.88
C LYS A 423 13.58 5.66 -24.97
N GLN A 424 13.42 6.87 -25.48
CA GLN A 424 13.77 8.15 -24.85
C GLN A 424 15.26 8.31 -24.45
N GLY A 425 16.11 7.37 -24.85
CA GLY A 425 17.55 7.41 -24.60
C GLY A 425 18.27 8.38 -25.53
N TYR A 426 19.41 8.87 -25.08
CA TYR A 426 20.20 9.85 -25.82
C TYR A 426 21.69 9.80 -25.50
N ILE A 427 22.46 10.46 -26.36
CA ILE A 427 23.86 10.76 -26.16
C ILE A 427 24.13 12.27 -26.30
N VAL A 428 25.10 12.75 -25.52
CA VAL A 428 25.81 14.02 -25.73
C VAL A 428 27.26 13.66 -25.97
N ARG A 429 27.79 13.92 -27.17
CA ARG A 429 29.17 13.56 -27.52
C ARG A 429 29.93 14.77 -28.01
N CYS A 430 31.04 15.08 -27.34
CA CYS A 430 31.98 16.10 -27.77
C CYS A 430 33.13 15.47 -28.57
N PHE A 431 33.48 16.08 -29.72
CA PHE A 431 34.60 15.66 -30.57
C PHE A 431 35.12 16.87 -31.37
N THR A 432 36.15 16.66 -32.20
CA THR A 432 36.71 17.69 -33.09
C THR A 432 36.44 17.31 -34.54
N ASN A 433 35.96 18.24 -35.35
CA ASN A 433 35.75 18.00 -36.79
C ASN A 433 37.04 18.18 -37.60
N GLU A 434 36.99 17.91 -38.90
CA GLU A 434 38.12 18.02 -39.82
C GLU A 434 38.70 19.43 -39.95
N TYR A 435 37.96 20.46 -39.49
CA TYR A 435 38.40 21.86 -39.51
C TYR A 435 39.05 22.28 -38.18
N GLY A 436 39.22 21.36 -37.22
CA GLY A 436 39.76 21.65 -35.90
C GLY A 436 38.77 22.33 -34.95
N ASN A 437 37.49 22.48 -35.35
CA ASN A 437 36.47 23.07 -34.49
C ASN A 437 35.87 22.04 -33.53
N ARG A 438 35.44 22.49 -32.35
CA ARG A 438 34.73 21.63 -31.40
C ARG A 438 33.30 21.38 -31.87
N CYS A 439 32.89 20.12 -31.83
CA CYS A 439 31.55 19.66 -32.17
C CYS A 439 30.89 19.01 -30.96
N VAL A 440 29.59 19.22 -30.80
CA VAL A 440 28.74 18.54 -29.83
C VAL A 440 27.58 17.90 -30.58
N LEU A 441 27.50 16.57 -30.57
CA LEU A 441 26.36 15.83 -31.09
C LEU A 441 25.36 15.56 -29.95
N LEU A 442 24.13 16.01 -30.13
CA LEU A 442 22.97 15.81 -29.27
C LEU A 442 22.01 14.86 -29.98
N GLY A 443 22.20 13.56 -29.75
CA GLY A 443 21.57 12.50 -30.52
C GLY A 443 20.58 11.69 -29.67
N GLY A 444 19.33 11.58 -30.11
CA GLY A 444 18.33 10.75 -29.44
C GLY A 444 18.04 9.44 -30.19
N SER A 445 17.71 8.38 -29.46
CA SER A 445 17.15 7.15 -30.06
C SER A 445 15.79 7.40 -30.72
N ASP A 446 15.02 8.35 -30.18
CA ASP A 446 13.76 8.85 -30.73
C ASP A 446 13.68 10.39 -30.58
N ASP A 447 12.55 10.99 -30.99
CA ASP A 447 12.33 12.43 -30.89
C ASP A 447 12.35 12.94 -29.44
N GLN A 448 11.91 12.13 -28.48
CA GLN A 448 11.89 12.48 -27.07
C GLN A 448 13.29 12.46 -26.47
N GLY A 449 14.08 11.43 -26.77
CA GLY A 449 15.50 11.36 -26.42
C GLY A 449 16.30 12.52 -27.02
N THR A 450 15.97 12.93 -28.24
CA THR A 450 16.62 14.09 -28.89
C THR A 450 16.37 15.37 -28.09
N LEU A 451 15.13 15.59 -27.64
CA LEU A 451 14.79 16.72 -26.77
C LEU A 451 15.53 16.64 -25.41
N TYR A 452 15.64 15.44 -24.83
CA TYR A 452 16.37 15.23 -23.57
C TYR A 452 17.87 15.46 -23.68
N ALA A 453 18.48 15.17 -24.84
CA ALA A 453 19.86 15.55 -25.12
C ALA A 453 20.03 17.07 -25.06
N CYS A 454 19.10 17.81 -25.69
CA CYS A 454 19.09 19.28 -25.66
C CYS A 454 18.93 19.82 -24.24
N TYR A 455 17.97 19.31 -23.46
CA TYR A 455 17.80 19.74 -22.07
C TYR A 455 19.00 19.43 -21.19
N THR A 456 19.63 18.28 -21.38
CA THR A 456 20.88 17.95 -20.67
C THR A 456 22.00 18.90 -21.06
N PHE A 457 22.10 19.28 -22.33
CA PHE A 457 23.08 20.27 -22.79
C PHE A 457 22.85 21.65 -22.17
N LEU A 458 21.60 22.08 -21.92
CA LEU A 458 21.32 23.32 -21.20
C LEU A 458 21.96 23.36 -19.81
N TYR A 459 22.02 22.23 -19.09
CA TYR A 459 22.68 22.12 -17.79
C TYR A 459 24.21 22.23 -17.88
N LEU A 460 24.79 21.95 -19.04
CA LEU A 460 26.23 22.10 -19.29
C LEU A 460 26.62 23.55 -19.64
N MET A 461 25.65 24.43 -19.88
CA MET A 461 25.90 25.82 -20.25
C MET A 461 26.13 26.69 -19.02
N GLU A 462 27.20 27.47 -19.04
CA GLU A 462 27.51 28.46 -18.01
C GLU A 462 27.94 29.80 -18.61
N GLN A 463 27.69 30.87 -17.87
CA GLN A 463 28.23 32.18 -18.18
C GLN A 463 29.45 32.44 -17.30
N LYS A 464 30.57 32.81 -17.92
CA LYS A 464 31.75 33.32 -17.22
C LYS A 464 32.25 34.58 -17.90
N ALA A 465 32.24 35.68 -17.16
CA ALA A 465 32.45 37.02 -17.69
C ALA A 465 31.43 37.35 -18.81
N ASP A 466 31.91 37.78 -19.97
CA ASP A 466 31.10 38.17 -21.13
C ASP A 466 30.86 37.02 -22.14
N LYS A 467 31.25 35.79 -21.78
CA LYS A 467 31.14 34.61 -22.66
C LYS A 467 30.27 33.52 -22.05
N VAL A 468 29.60 32.80 -22.94
CA VAL A 468 28.84 31.58 -22.64
C VAL A 468 29.63 30.38 -23.13
N TYR A 469 29.81 29.41 -22.25
CA TYR A 469 30.51 28.16 -22.52
C TYR A 469 29.56 26.99 -22.30
N ALA A 470 29.82 25.88 -22.99
CA ALA A 470 29.38 24.56 -22.56
C ALA A 470 30.57 23.82 -21.95
N LEU A 471 30.35 23.16 -20.80
CA LEU A 471 31.30 22.22 -20.25
C LEU A 471 31.39 20.99 -21.16
N GLU A 472 32.61 20.57 -21.48
CA GLU A 472 32.81 19.36 -22.26
C GLU A 472 32.39 18.12 -21.45
N ALA A 473 31.45 17.34 -21.98
CA ALA A 473 30.99 16.11 -21.37
C ALA A 473 30.55 15.10 -22.44
N ASN A 474 30.80 13.82 -22.17
CA ASN A 474 30.33 12.71 -22.98
C ASN A 474 29.34 11.89 -22.17
N ILE A 475 28.06 12.01 -22.50
CA ILE A 475 26.94 11.47 -21.75
C ILE A 475 26.23 10.43 -22.60
N LYS A 476 25.84 9.31 -21.98
CA LYS A 476 24.91 8.33 -22.52
C LYS A 476 23.89 8.01 -21.44
N ASP A 477 22.62 8.16 -21.77
CA ASP A 477 21.58 8.16 -20.74
C ASP A 477 20.24 7.70 -21.30
N TRP A 478 19.40 7.15 -20.42
CA TRP A 478 18.07 6.63 -20.75
C TRP A 478 17.26 6.46 -19.46
N PRO A 479 15.92 6.56 -19.52
CA PRO A 479 15.08 6.27 -18.36
C PRO A 479 14.87 4.76 -18.18
N ASP A 480 14.65 4.34 -16.94
CA ASP A 480 14.15 3.00 -16.64
C ASP A 480 12.63 2.94 -16.84
N TYR A 481 11.85 3.83 -16.22
CA TYR A 481 10.42 3.94 -16.53
C TYR A 481 10.21 4.88 -17.71
N GLY A 482 9.57 4.42 -18.78
CA GLY A 482 9.27 5.22 -19.98
C GLY A 482 8.25 6.31 -19.73
N TYR A 483 7.45 6.20 -18.67
CA TYR A 483 6.46 7.19 -18.27
C TYR A 483 6.65 7.54 -16.79
N ARG A 484 6.87 8.82 -16.50
CA ARG A 484 7.21 9.32 -15.17
C ARG A 484 6.27 10.46 -14.84
N CYS A 485 5.33 10.21 -13.95
CA CYS A 485 4.31 11.15 -13.52
C CYS A 485 4.54 11.47 -12.06
N CYS A 486 5.23 12.54 -11.75
CA CYS A 486 5.38 12.94 -10.36
C CYS A 486 4.81 14.35 -10.14
N ALA A 487 4.03 14.85 -11.10
CA ALA A 487 3.58 16.25 -11.21
C ALA A 487 2.05 16.41 -11.18
N CYS A 488 1.55 17.44 -10.48
CA CYS A 488 0.13 17.77 -10.45
C CYS A 488 -0.09 19.28 -10.71
N LEU A 489 -0.87 19.61 -11.74
CA LEU A 489 -1.31 20.98 -12.05
C LEU A 489 -2.46 21.46 -11.17
N TYR A 490 -3.02 20.60 -10.32
CA TYR A 490 -4.12 21.00 -9.46
C TYR A 490 -3.72 22.15 -8.51
N THR A 491 -2.46 22.22 -8.07
CA THR A 491 -1.92 23.35 -7.28
C THR A 491 -1.97 24.69 -8.02
N LEU A 492 -2.12 24.66 -9.36
CA LEU A 492 -2.25 25.82 -10.23
C LEU A 492 -3.71 26.01 -10.70
N LYS A 493 -4.69 25.33 -10.10
CA LYS A 493 -6.10 25.48 -10.47
C LYS A 493 -6.57 26.92 -10.18
N GLY A 494 -7.12 27.57 -11.20
CA GLY A 494 -7.51 28.99 -11.15
C GLY A 494 -6.38 29.96 -11.53
N GLN A 495 -5.18 29.46 -11.84
CA GLN A 495 -4.10 30.24 -12.44
C GLN A 495 -4.29 30.38 -13.95
N ASP A 496 -3.63 31.36 -14.56
CA ASP A 496 -3.67 31.55 -16.00
C ASP A 496 -2.88 30.46 -16.77
N MET A 497 -3.16 30.36 -18.07
CA MET A 497 -2.49 29.44 -18.98
C MET A 497 -0.97 29.65 -19.07
N GLY A 498 -0.47 30.86 -18.83
CA GLY A 498 0.95 31.17 -18.86
C GLY A 498 1.70 30.42 -17.77
N ARG A 499 1.19 30.43 -16.54
CA ARG A 499 1.78 29.70 -15.40
C ARG A 499 1.77 28.18 -15.61
N MET A 500 0.67 27.61 -16.11
CA MET A 500 0.61 26.18 -16.41
C MET A 500 1.62 25.78 -17.50
N LYS A 501 1.82 26.63 -18.52
CA LYS A 501 2.84 26.44 -19.55
C LYS A 501 4.26 26.49 -18.98
N GLN A 502 4.56 27.48 -18.13
CA GLN A 502 5.85 27.57 -17.43
C GLN A 502 6.12 26.34 -16.56
N TYR A 503 5.08 25.80 -15.89
CA TYR A 503 5.23 24.58 -15.12
C TYR A 503 5.51 23.36 -16.03
N ILE A 504 4.85 23.24 -17.17
CA ILE A 504 5.18 22.20 -18.17
C ILE A 504 6.62 22.34 -18.66
N ASP A 505 7.10 23.56 -18.94
CA ASP A 505 8.51 23.80 -19.29
C ASP A 505 9.46 23.35 -18.18
N PHE A 506 9.11 23.65 -16.93
CA PHE A 506 9.84 23.24 -15.74
C PHE A 506 9.94 21.71 -15.66
N LEU A 507 8.84 20.99 -15.86
CA LEU A 507 8.79 19.53 -15.87
C LEU A 507 9.59 18.92 -17.03
N ALA A 508 9.38 19.44 -18.24
CA ALA A 508 10.02 18.95 -19.45
C ALA A 508 11.55 18.99 -19.36
N LYS A 509 12.10 20.12 -18.88
CA LYS A 509 13.55 20.32 -18.70
C LYS A 509 14.18 19.35 -17.70
N ARG A 510 13.36 18.80 -16.79
CA ARG A 510 13.75 17.77 -15.80
C ARG A 510 13.37 16.37 -16.24
N LYS A 511 12.98 16.20 -17.51
CA LYS A 511 12.62 14.92 -18.12
C LYS A 511 11.44 14.22 -17.44
N VAL A 512 10.62 14.95 -16.68
CA VAL A 512 9.29 14.50 -16.26
C VAL A 512 8.37 14.61 -17.48
N ASN A 513 7.81 13.49 -17.93
CA ASN A 513 7.03 13.45 -19.17
C ASN A 513 5.53 13.32 -18.96
N ARG A 514 5.04 13.45 -17.74
CA ARG A 514 3.61 13.39 -17.42
C ARG A 514 3.23 14.36 -16.32
N VAL A 515 2.02 14.88 -16.40
CA VAL A 515 1.47 15.79 -15.38
C VAL A 515 -0.03 15.57 -15.21
N ASP A 516 -0.50 15.41 -13.98
CA ASP A 516 -1.92 15.21 -13.67
C ASP A 516 -2.65 16.56 -13.49
N LEU A 517 -3.73 16.78 -14.22
CA LEU A 517 -4.59 17.95 -14.08
C LEU A 517 -5.61 17.81 -12.93
N GLY A 518 -5.70 16.62 -12.34
CA GLY A 518 -6.71 16.24 -11.37
C GLY A 518 -8.06 15.90 -12.03
N THR A 519 -9.12 15.88 -11.22
CA THR A 519 -10.43 15.47 -11.71
C THR A 519 -11.04 16.48 -12.67
N VAL A 520 -11.34 16.03 -13.90
CA VAL A 520 -12.11 16.77 -14.90
C VAL A 520 -13.37 15.97 -15.22
N SER A 521 -14.53 16.64 -15.18
CA SER A 521 -15.77 16.02 -15.64
C SER A 521 -15.74 15.92 -17.17
N LEU A 522 -16.04 14.74 -17.70
CA LEU A 522 -16.19 14.51 -19.14
C LEU A 522 -17.51 15.10 -19.67
N VAL A 523 -18.48 15.35 -18.79
CA VAL A 523 -19.82 15.80 -19.13
C VAL A 523 -20.14 17.14 -18.46
N GLY A 524 -20.54 18.14 -19.27
CA GLY A 524 -21.40 19.27 -18.86
C GLY A 524 -20.86 20.31 -17.87
N SER A 525 -19.69 20.13 -17.26
CA SER A 525 -19.18 21.07 -16.24
C SER A 525 -18.50 22.32 -16.82
N GLY A 526 -18.14 22.29 -18.11
CA GLY A 526 -17.26 23.27 -18.74
C GLY A 526 -15.84 23.27 -18.18
N SER A 527 -15.42 22.27 -17.38
CA SER A 527 -14.11 22.29 -16.71
C SER A 527 -12.96 22.16 -17.70
N ALA A 528 -13.11 21.37 -18.76
CA ALA A 528 -12.09 21.24 -19.80
C ALA A 528 -11.91 22.54 -20.60
N GLU A 529 -13.00 23.27 -20.87
CA GLU A 529 -12.98 24.59 -21.50
C GLU A 529 -12.33 25.64 -20.59
N LYS A 530 -12.71 25.69 -19.31
CA LYS A 530 -12.13 26.62 -18.32
C LYS A 530 -10.62 26.43 -18.17
N LEU A 531 -10.15 25.20 -18.29
CA LEU A 531 -8.72 24.85 -18.24
C LEU A 531 -8.03 24.92 -19.60
N ASN A 532 -8.77 25.20 -20.67
CA ASN A 532 -8.27 25.24 -22.05
C ASN A 532 -7.43 23.99 -22.39
N LEU A 533 -7.97 22.83 -22.02
CA LEU A 533 -7.26 21.54 -22.02
C LEU A 533 -6.65 21.18 -23.37
N GLY A 534 -7.32 21.54 -24.48
CA GLY A 534 -6.82 21.26 -25.84
C GLY A 534 -5.49 21.95 -26.11
N GLN A 535 -5.42 23.26 -25.85
CA GLN A 535 -4.19 24.04 -26.01
C GLN A 535 -3.11 23.58 -25.04
N LEU A 536 -3.48 23.22 -23.80
CA LEU A 536 -2.54 22.74 -22.80
C LEU A 536 -1.94 21.38 -23.20
N SER A 537 -2.76 20.46 -23.68
CA SER A 537 -2.34 19.13 -24.12
C SER A 537 -1.43 19.18 -25.34
N GLU A 538 -1.75 20.05 -26.32
CA GLU A 538 -0.88 20.31 -27.46
C GLU A 538 0.48 20.90 -27.03
N TYR A 539 0.44 21.90 -26.16
CA TYR A 539 1.65 22.53 -25.63
C TYR A 539 2.55 21.53 -24.90
N GLY A 540 1.96 20.70 -24.04
CA GLY A 540 2.63 19.59 -23.35
C GLY A 540 3.24 18.60 -24.32
N ARG A 541 2.48 18.10 -25.30
CA ARG A 541 2.95 17.11 -26.29
C ARG A 541 4.17 17.59 -27.07
N ARG A 542 4.21 18.88 -27.45
CA ARG A 542 5.37 19.48 -28.12
C ARG A 542 6.63 19.45 -27.27
N ARG A 543 6.48 19.56 -25.94
CA ARG A 543 7.56 19.48 -24.94
C ARG A 543 7.83 18.07 -24.41
N GLY A 544 7.08 17.08 -24.91
CA GLY A 544 7.21 15.72 -24.43
C GLY A 544 6.60 15.49 -23.05
N VAL A 545 5.59 16.27 -22.67
CA VAL A 545 4.84 16.11 -21.42
C VAL A 545 3.39 15.78 -21.73
N TYR A 546 2.94 14.59 -21.34
CA TYR A 546 1.54 14.18 -21.47
C TYR A 546 0.71 14.80 -20.34
N VAL A 547 -0.28 15.60 -20.70
CA VAL A 547 -1.29 16.11 -19.76
C VAL A 547 -2.28 14.98 -19.49
N SER A 548 -2.29 14.51 -18.25
CA SER A 548 -3.16 13.46 -17.75
C SER A 548 -4.41 14.06 -17.14
N VAL A 549 -5.54 13.47 -17.48
CA VAL A 549 -6.84 13.87 -16.96
C VAL A 549 -7.45 12.70 -16.21
N LEU A 550 -7.65 12.88 -14.91
CA LEU A 550 -8.41 11.97 -14.09
C LEU A 550 -9.90 12.22 -14.32
N SER A 551 -10.64 11.17 -14.64
CA SER A 551 -12.09 11.19 -14.63
C SER A 551 -12.65 10.01 -13.85
N PHE A 552 -13.86 10.21 -13.34
CA PHE A 552 -14.65 9.13 -12.79
C PHE A 552 -15.53 8.57 -13.90
N LEU A 553 -15.82 7.28 -13.84
CA LEU A 553 -16.66 6.59 -14.82
C LEU A 553 -18.13 7.00 -14.80
N ASN A 554 -18.48 8.08 -14.09
CA ASN A 554 -19.83 8.57 -13.98
C ASN A 554 -20.22 9.42 -15.20
N LEU A 555 -21.45 9.23 -15.69
CA LEU A 555 -22.05 10.12 -16.70
C LEU A 555 -22.50 11.47 -16.13
N GLY A 556 -22.28 11.70 -14.83
CA GLY A 556 -22.61 12.93 -14.11
C GLY A 556 -22.73 12.71 -12.60
N TRP A 557 -22.84 13.82 -11.88
CA TRP A 557 -23.23 13.82 -10.47
C TRP A 557 -24.74 14.02 -10.37
N SER A 558 -25.43 13.21 -9.57
CA SER A 558 -26.90 13.22 -9.46
C SER A 558 -27.49 14.57 -9.01
N THR A 559 -26.68 15.49 -8.51
CA THR A 559 -27.12 16.81 -8.05
C THR A 559 -27.35 17.82 -9.20
N GLY A 560 -27.03 17.47 -10.45
CA GLY A 560 -27.04 18.39 -11.60
C GLY A 560 -28.08 18.15 -12.71
N GLY A 561 -29.02 17.23 -12.55
CA GLY A 561 -30.22 17.14 -13.42
C GLY A 561 -30.04 16.76 -14.90
N LEU A 562 -28.86 16.36 -15.38
CA LEU A 562 -28.62 16.26 -16.83
C LEU A 562 -28.66 14.86 -17.49
N VAL A 563 -28.81 13.76 -16.76
CA VAL A 563 -29.13 12.46 -17.37
C VAL A 563 -29.95 11.62 -16.39
N PRO A 564 -31.10 11.04 -16.77
CA PRO A 564 -31.74 9.99 -15.98
C PRO A 564 -30.82 8.76 -15.99
N ILE A 565 -29.89 8.72 -15.05
CA ILE A 565 -29.19 7.50 -14.66
C ILE A 565 -30.29 6.54 -14.19
N ARG A 566 -30.32 5.29 -14.67
CA ARG A 566 -31.24 4.27 -14.15
C ARG A 566 -31.10 4.21 -12.63
N PRO A 567 -32.08 4.73 -11.85
CA PRO A 567 -31.89 4.98 -10.42
C PRO A 567 -31.63 3.70 -9.61
N SER A 568 -31.93 2.55 -10.21
CA SER A 568 -31.75 1.22 -9.64
C SER A 568 -30.36 0.61 -9.82
N CYS A 569 -29.45 1.22 -10.60
CA CYS A 569 -28.07 0.70 -10.70
C CYS A 569 -27.25 1.22 -9.51
N GLY A 570 -27.32 0.46 -8.42
CA GLY A 570 -26.80 0.84 -7.12
C GLY A 570 -25.29 0.72 -6.99
N ALA A 571 -24.51 1.41 -7.84
CA ALA A 571 -23.08 1.74 -7.63
C ALA A 571 -22.89 3.13 -6.94
N SER A 572 -24.00 3.87 -6.83
CA SER A 572 -24.28 4.99 -5.92
C SER A 572 -25.45 5.73 -6.54
N LYS A 573 -26.52 5.93 -5.78
CA LYS A 573 -27.63 6.79 -6.20
C LYS A 573 -27.16 8.20 -6.61
N ALA A 574 -25.90 8.55 -6.30
CA ALA A 574 -25.24 9.80 -6.64
C ALA A 574 -24.32 9.81 -7.87
N LYS A 575 -23.77 8.67 -8.34
CA LYS A 575 -22.69 8.66 -9.37
C LYS A 575 -22.89 7.69 -10.55
N GLY A 576 -23.95 6.88 -10.62
CA GLY A 576 -24.48 6.36 -11.89
C GLY A 576 -23.60 5.56 -12.87
N LEU A 577 -22.82 4.59 -12.39
CA LEU A 577 -22.16 3.59 -13.26
C LEU A 577 -23.14 2.47 -13.65
N CYS A 578 -23.20 2.10 -14.93
CA CYS A 578 -24.06 1.03 -15.45
C CYS A 578 -23.39 0.32 -16.63
N TYR A 579 -23.43 -1.02 -16.64
CA TYR A 579 -22.84 -1.88 -17.67
C TYR A 579 -23.79 -2.26 -18.81
N GLY A 580 -24.99 -1.65 -18.85
CA GLY A 580 -25.93 -1.83 -19.96
C GLY A 580 -25.39 -1.23 -21.26
N ASP A 581 -25.64 -1.88 -22.38
CA ASP A 581 -25.07 -1.49 -23.68
C ASP A 581 -25.45 -0.07 -24.11
N ASP A 582 -26.65 0.39 -23.76
CA ASP A 582 -27.11 1.76 -24.02
C ASP A 582 -26.26 2.80 -23.27
N MET A 583 -25.91 2.51 -22.02
CA MET A 583 -25.10 3.38 -21.19
C MET A 583 -23.62 3.37 -21.60
N LEU A 584 -23.07 2.18 -21.90
CA LEU A 584 -21.71 2.03 -22.42
C LEU A 584 -21.55 2.74 -23.76
N LYS A 585 -22.55 2.64 -24.65
CA LYS A 585 -22.56 3.34 -25.94
C LYS A 585 -22.56 4.85 -25.74
N LYS A 586 -23.42 5.38 -24.86
CA LYS A 586 -23.47 6.82 -24.57
C LYS A 586 -22.15 7.34 -24.00
N GLN A 587 -21.54 6.60 -23.07
CA GLN A 587 -20.20 6.92 -22.54
C GLN A 587 -19.15 6.95 -23.65
N ALA A 588 -19.14 5.93 -24.52
CA ALA A 588 -18.22 5.86 -25.66
C ALA A 588 -18.37 7.03 -26.63
N GLU A 589 -19.61 7.45 -26.93
CA GLU A 589 -19.87 8.61 -27.78
C GLU A 589 -19.34 9.90 -27.15
N THR A 590 -19.62 10.14 -25.87
CA THR A 590 -19.10 11.31 -25.15
C THR A 590 -17.58 11.32 -25.07
N LEU A 591 -16.96 10.16 -24.81
CA LEU A 591 -15.50 10.03 -24.79
C LEU A 591 -14.88 10.30 -26.16
N THR A 592 -15.51 9.84 -27.24
CA THR A 592 -15.04 10.10 -28.61
C THR A 592 -15.02 11.60 -28.89
N GLU A 593 -16.11 12.30 -28.56
CA GLU A 593 -16.22 13.75 -28.73
C GLU A 593 -15.16 14.49 -27.89
N PHE A 594 -15.05 14.13 -26.60
CA PHE A 594 -14.07 14.71 -25.69
C PHE A 594 -12.63 14.54 -26.21
N CYS A 595 -12.27 13.33 -26.62
CA CYS A 595 -10.93 13.03 -27.14
C CYS A 595 -10.66 13.78 -28.45
N SER A 596 -11.64 13.87 -29.34
CA SER A 596 -11.51 14.60 -30.61
C SER A 596 -11.26 16.10 -30.37
N LYS A 597 -11.96 16.69 -29.40
CA LYS A 597 -11.91 18.11 -29.08
C LYS A 597 -10.64 18.50 -28.32
N TYR A 598 -10.26 17.73 -27.30
CA TYR A 598 -9.19 18.13 -26.38
C TYR A 598 -7.88 17.36 -26.55
N LYS A 599 -7.92 16.18 -27.17
CA LYS A 599 -6.75 15.33 -27.41
C LYS A 599 -5.85 15.22 -26.18
N PRO A 600 -6.37 14.82 -25.01
CA PRO A 600 -5.58 14.70 -23.78
C PRO A 600 -4.41 13.74 -24.02
N GLY A 601 -3.29 13.97 -23.33
CA GLY A 601 -2.16 13.03 -23.41
C GLY A 601 -2.50 11.69 -22.77
N VAL A 602 -3.19 11.72 -21.63
CA VAL A 602 -3.64 10.53 -20.89
C VAL A 602 -5.06 10.74 -20.40
N LEU A 603 -5.89 9.70 -20.51
CA LEU A 603 -7.18 9.60 -19.84
C LEU A 603 -7.14 8.49 -18.80
N ARG A 604 -7.31 8.88 -17.54
CA ARG A 604 -7.32 8.00 -16.39
C ARG A 604 -8.73 7.85 -15.88
N PHE A 605 -9.16 6.62 -15.65
CA PHE A 605 -10.46 6.32 -15.09
C PHE A 605 -10.34 5.74 -13.70
N HIS A 606 -10.91 6.44 -12.72
CA HIS A 606 -11.07 5.91 -11.38
C HIS A 606 -12.38 5.15 -11.27
N TYR A 607 -12.25 3.88 -10.92
CA TYR A 607 -13.40 3.01 -10.72
C TYR A 607 -14.04 3.31 -9.36
N ILE A 608 -15.34 3.59 -9.36
CA ILE A 608 -16.04 4.12 -8.16
C ILE A 608 -16.12 3.08 -7.04
N ASP A 609 -16.17 1.79 -7.38
CA ASP A 609 -16.23 0.69 -6.39
C ASP A 609 -14.86 0.08 -6.07
N SER A 610 -13.75 0.73 -6.45
CA SER A 610 -12.39 0.19 -6.28
C SER A 610 -11.65 0.74 -5.06
N ASP A 611 -12.21 1.73 -4.36
CA ASP A 611 -11.55 2.37 -3.23
C ASP A 611 -12.05 1.83 -1.88
N PRO A 612 -11.32 0.89 -1.25
CA PRO A 612 -11.64 0.44 0.11
C PRO A 612 -11.39 1.55 1.17
N PHE A 613 -10.62 2.60 0.85
CA PHE A 613 -10.28 3.68 1.79
C PHE A 613 -11.29 4.83 1.81
N ALA A 614 -12.08 5.04 0.75
CA ALA A 614 -13.11 6.09 0.71
C ALA A 614 -14.34 5.84 1.61
N GLY A 615 -14.23 4.97 2.62
CA GLY A 615 -15.36 4.61 3.50
C GLY A 615 -16.43 3.76 2.81
N CYS A 616 -16.20 3.35 1.56
CA CYS A 616 -17.09 2.49 0.77
C CYS A 616 -16.73 1.00 0.95
N GLY A 617 -16.47 0.55 2.19
CA GLY A 617 -16.01 -0.79 2.55
C GLY A 617 -16.97 -1.96 2.26
N GLY A 618 -17.54 -2.03 1.05
CA GLY A 618 -18.42 -3.08 0.59
C GLY A 618 -18.09 -3.48 -0.83
N ASP A 619 -17.01 -4.25 -1.00
CA ASP A 619 -16.53 -4.76 -2.29
C ASP A 619 -17.54 -5.74 -2.95
N ALA A 620 -18.35 -6.43 -2.13
CA ALA A 620 -19.51 -7.19 -2.59
C ALA A 620 -20.76 -6.31 -2.76
N GLY A 621 -20.88 -5.24 -1.98
CA GLY A 621 -22.12 -4.46 -1.87
C GLY A 621 -22.53 -3.82 -3.20
N TRP A 622 -21.60 -3.16 -3.89
CA TRP A 622 -21.94 -2.37 -5.08
C TRP A 622 -22.10 -3.22 -6.35
N TRP A 623 -21.25 -4.22 -6.58
CA TRP A 623 -21.38 -5.13 -7.73
C TRP A 623 -22.66 -5.99 -7.63
N LEU A 624 -23.00 -6.50 -6.44
CA LEU A 624 -24.25 -7.25 -6.23
C LEU A 624 -25.48 -6.34 -6.25
N ALA A 625 -25.31 -5.04 -5.97
CA ALA A 625 -26.36 -4.00 -6.08
C ALA A 625 -26.54 -3.40 -7.49
N ARG A 626 -25.96 -4.01 -8.53
CA ARG A 626 -26.18 -3.58 -9.93
C ARG A 626 -27.66 -3.72 -10.36
N CYS A 627 -28.09 -2.92 -11.34
CA CYS A 627 -29.48 -2.96 -11.81
C CYS A 627 -29.84 -4.27 -12.53
N ASP A 628 -31.14 -4.52 -12.70
CA ASP A 628 -31.66 -5.75 -13.32
C ASP A 628 -31.12 -5.98 -14.74
N VAL A 629 -30.88 -4.92 -15.52
CA VAL A 629 -30.27 -5.06 -16.84
C VAL A 629 -28.83 -5.56 -16.75
N CYS A 630 -28.06 -5.08 -15.77
CA CYS A 630 -26.70 -5.58 -15.54
C CYS A 630 -26.72 -7.00 -14.96
N LYS A 631 -27.68 -7.35 -14.09
CA LYS A 631 -27.87 -8.71 -13.57
C LYS A 631 -28.28 -9.70 -14.67
N GLY A 632 -29.10 -9.26 -15.62
CA GLY A 632 -29.49 -10.05 -16.78
C GLY A 632 -28.35 -10.28 -17.77
N LYS A 633 -27.41 -9.33 -17.89
CA LYS A 633 -26.25 -9.43 -18.78
C LYS A 633 -25.07 -10.20 -18.18
N TYR A 634 -24.78 -10.01 -16.89
CA TYR A 634 -23.61 -10.60 -16.22
C TYR A 634 -24.02 -11.34 -14.95
N LYS A 635 -23.49 -12.57 -14.79
CA LYS A 635 -23.60 -13.33 -13.54
C LYS A 635 -22.73 -12.71 -12.44
N ASP A 636 -22.99 -13.06 -11.17
CA ASP A 636 -22.27 -12.48 -10.04
C ASP A 636 -20.76 -12.74 -10.07
N HIS A 637 -20.31 -13.87 -10.61
CA HIS A 637 -18.89 -14.19 -10.77
C HIS A 637 -18.26 -13.63 -12.08
N GLU A 638 -19.02 -12.89 -12.89
CA GLU A 638 -18.59 -12.38 -14.21
C GLU A 638 -18.23 -10.88 -14.20
N ARG A 639 -17.88 -10.32 -13.03
CA ARG A 639 -17.38 -8.94 -12.94
C ARG A 639 -16.28 -8.63 -13.96
N TRP A 640 -15.36 -9.57 -14.18
CA TRP A 640 -14.29 -9.44 -15.17
C TRP A 640 -14.80 -9.21 -16.61
N LYS A 641 -15.95 -9.79 -17.00
CA LYS A 641 -16.56 -9.55 -18.32
C LYS A 641 -17.14 -8.14 -18.42
N ALA A 642 -17.76 -7.66 -17.35
CA ALA A 642 -18.32 -6.31 -17.29
C ALA A 642 -17.22 -5.25 -17.39
N ASP A 643 -16.11 -5.45 -16.65
CA ASP A 643 -14.96 -4.56 -16.70
C ASP A 643 -14.23 -4.61 -18.05
N ARG A 644 -14.11 -5.80 -18.66
CA ARG A 644 -13.62 -5.97 -20.04
C ARG A 644 -14.48 -5.19 -21.04
N ASP A 645 -15.79 -5.36 -21.02
CA ASP A 645 -16.71 -4.69 -21.97
C ASP A 645 -16.62 -3.17 -21.83
N LEU A 646 -16.56 -2.69 -20.59
CA LEU A 646 -16.37 -1.29 -20.26
C LEU A 646 -15.05 -0.75 -20.81
N ILE A 647 -13.92 -1.39 -20.47
CA ILE A 647 -12.57 -0.99 -20.90
C ILE A 647 -12.48 -1.00 -22.42
N ASN A 648 -12.93 -2.07 -23.08
CA ASN A 648 -12.85 -2.21 -24.53
C ASN A 648 -13.73 -1.18 -25.26
N SER A 649 -14.89 -0.84 -24.71
CA SER A 649 -15.76 0.22 -25.26
C SER A 649 -15.07 1.60 -25.16
N MET A 650 -14.52 1.92 -23.99
CA MET A 650 -13.80 3.18 -23.76
C MET A 650 -12.55 3.29 -24.60
N TYR A 651 -11.75 2.23 -24.67
CA TYR A 651 -10.54 2.19 -25.48
C TYR A 651 -10.85 2.50 -26.94
N LYS A 652 -11.85 1.82 -27.53
CA LYS A 652 -12.29 2.08 -28.92
C LYS A 652 -12.73 3.53 -29.11
N ALA A 653 -13.49 4.09 -28.17
CA ALA A 653 -13.92 5.48 -28.21
C ALA A 653 -12.76 6.48 -28.16
N ILE A 654 -11.82 6.26 -27.23
CA ILE A 654 -10.64 7.10 -27.04
C ILE A 654 -9.77 7.07 -28.29
N LYS A 655 -9.43 5.87 -28.80
CA LYS A 655 -8.60 5.71 -30.00
C LYS A 655 -9.28 6.28 -31.24
N LYS A 656 -10.61 6.21 -31.33
CA LYS A 656 -11.36 6.85 -32.42
C LYS A 656 -11.25 8.38 -32.38
N GLY A 657 -11.30 9.00 -31.20
CA GLY A 657 -11.22 10.46 -31.06
C GLY A 657 -9.78 11.01 -31.06
N SER A 658 -8.83 10.27 -30.50
CA SER A 658 -7.41 10.63 -30.39
C SER A 658 -6.56 9.36 -30.29
N PRO A 659 -6.01 8.85 -31.42
CA PRO A 659 -5.22 7.60 -31.44
C PRO A 659 -4.03 7.58 -30.46
N ASP A 660 -3.43 8.76 -30.25
CA ASP A 660 -2.24 8.93 -29.40
C ASP A 660 -2.56 9.07 -27.90
N THR A 661 -3.83 9.14 -27.52
CA THR A 661 -4.21 9.23 -26.10
C THR A 661 -3.99 7.88 -25.42
N MET A 662 -3.25 7.91 -24.31
CA MET A 662 -3.06 6.75 -23.45
C MET A 662 -4.27 6.57 -22.54
N MET A 663 -4.66 5.33 -22.29
CA MET A 663 -5.76 4.99 -21.39
C MET A 663 -5.19 4.32 -20.14
N GLU A 664 -5.65 4.80 -18.98
CA GLU A 664 -5.34 4.19 -17.68
C GLU A 664 -6.62 3.86 -16.96
N PHE A 665 -6.58 2.74 -16.25
CA PHE A 665 -7.75 2.22 -15.57
C PHE A 665 -7.38 1.77 -14.18
N ILE A 666 -8.03 2.35 -13.18
CA ILE A 666 -7.94 1.89 -11.78
C ILE A 666 -8.87 0.69 -11.66
N GLN A 667 -8.32 -0.51 -11.88
CA GLN A 667 -9.09 -1.76 -11.83
C GLN A 667 -9.26 -2.28 -10.41
N TRP A 668 -10.13 -3.28 -10.29
CA TRP A 668 -10.24 -4.13 -9.12
C TRP A 668 -9.44 -5.43 -9.35
N PRO A 669 -8.74 -6.01 -8.36
CA PRO A 669 -8.29 -5.36 -7.14
C PRO A 669 -7.32 -4.23 -7.47
N TYR A 670 -7.42 -3.14 -6.71
CA TYR A 670 -6.54 -1.99 -6.86
C TYR A 670 -5.17 -2.20 -6.20
N HIS A 671 -5.15 -2.93 -5.09
CA HIS A 671 -3.96 -3.17 -4.30
C HIS A 671 -3.44 -4.60 -4.49
N PRO A 672 -2.17 -4.80 -4.90
CA PRO A 672 -1.60 -6.14 -5.09
C PRO A 672 -1.65 -7.06 -3.86
N SER A 673 -1.59 -6.52 -2.65
CA SER A 673 -1.83 -7.28 -1.39
C SER A 673 -3.15 -8.06 -1.33
N MET A 674 -4.19 -7.67 -2.08
CA MET A 674 -5.44 -8.43 -2.18
C MET A 674 -5.21 -9.76 -2.93
N ILE A 675 -4.23 -9.79 -3.82
CA ILE A 675 -3.82 -10.98 -4.58
C ILE A 675 -3.04 -11.94 -3.69
N THR A 676 -2.32 -11.46 -2.68
CA THR A 676 -1.51 -12.30 -1.76
C THR A 676 -2.22 -12.63 -0.45
N GLY A 677 -3.45 -12.12 -0.23
CA GLY A 677 -4.20 -12.35 1.00
C GLY A 677 -3.68 -11.60 2.24
N GLU A 678 -2.66 -10.74 2.09
CA GLU A 678 -2.07 -9.99 3.20
C GLU A 678 -2.89 -8.76 3.61
N TRP A 679 -3.91 -8.39 2.81
CA TRP A 679 -4.77 -7.27 3.14
C TRP A 679 -5.74 -7.63 4.27
N PRO A 680 -5.72 -6.93 5.41
CA PRO A 680 -6.40 -7.34 6.65
C PRO A 680 -7.93 -7.15 6.63
N LEU A 681 -8.54 -6.90 5.47
CA LEU A 681 -9.98 -6.73 5.34
C LEU A 681 -10.55 -7.92 4.56
N HIS A 682 -11.52 -8.60 5.17
CA HIS A 682 -12.17 -9.86 4.77
C HIS A 682 -12.90 -9.85 3.41
N PHE A 683 -12.31 -9.30 2.35
CA PHE A 683 -12.97 -9.09 1.05
C PHE A 683 -12.71 -10.24 0.07
N GLY A 684 -13.01 -11.48 0.45
CA GLY A 684 -12.90 -12.65 -0.44
C GLY A 684 -11.51 -13.28 -0.53
N SER A 685 -11.41 -14.41 -1.23
CA SER A 685 -10.19 -15.22 -1.28
C SER A 685 -9.19 -14.72 -2.33
N GLU A 686 -7.89 -14.84 -2.03
CA GLU A 686 -6.78 -14.52 -2.96
C GLU A 686 -6.99 -15.13 -4.36
N LYS A 687 -7.54 -16.36 -4.43
CA LYS A 687 -7.82 -17.07 -5.68
C LYS A 687 -8.84 -16.34 -6.58
N LYS A 688 -9.84 -15.65 -6.00
CA LYS A 688 -10.86 -14.87 -6.73
C LYS A 688 -10.21 -13.73 -7.51
N TYR A 689 -9.34 -12.99 -6.83
CA TYR A 689 -8.59 -11.88 -7.39
C TYR A 689 -7.64 -12.32 -8.50
N LYS A 690 -6.87 -13.39 -8.27
CA LYS A 690 -5.98 -14.00 -9.28
C LYS A 690 -6.74 -14.37 -10.56
N ARG A 691 -7.89 -15.05 -10.41
CA ARG A 691 -8.74 -15.49 -11.54
C ARG A 691 -9.36 -14.31 -12.30
N TYR A 692 -9.88 -13.32 -11.57
CA TYR A 692 -10.43 -12.11 -12.17
C TYR A 692 -9.38 -11.42 -13.04
N LEU A 693 -8.18 -11.17 -12.49
CA LEU A 693 -7.16 -10.38 -13.18
C LEU A 693 -6.62 -11.11 -14.41
N LYS A 694 -6.41 -12.42 -14.30
CA LYS A 694 -5.95 -13.27 -15.41
C LYS A 694 -6.93 -13.29 -16.58
N ARG A 695 -8.23 -13.32 -16.30
CA ARG A 695 -9.28 -13.29 -17.35
C ARG A 695 -9.43 -11.90 -17.96
N LEU A 696 -9.42 -10.85 -17.13
CA LEU A 696 -9.53 -9.48 -17.61
C LEU A 696 -8.38 -9.14 -18.55
N THR A 697 -7.14 -9.34 -18.11
CA THR A 697 -5.92 -8.95 -18.84
C THR A 697 -5.70 -9.73 -20.13
N ALA A 698 -6.30 -10.92 -20.25
CA ALA A 698 -6.28 -11.69 -21.49
C ALA A 698 -7.22 -11.14 -22.58
N GLU A 699 -8.15 -10.25 -22.24
CA GLU A 699 -9.22 -9.79 -23.16
C GLU A 699 -9.29 -8.26 -23.33
N ILE A 700 -8.35 -7.51 -22.76
CA ILE A 700 -8.21 -6.05 -22.94
C ILE A 700 -6.93 -5.71 -23.73
N PRO A 701 -6.87 -4.58 -24.44
CA PRO A 701 -5.68 -4.17 -25.21
C PRO A 701 -4.45 -4.01 -24.33
N GLU A 702 -3.28 -4.44 -24.84
CA GLU A 702 -2.01 -4.41 -24.11
C GLU A 702 -1.51 -3.00 -23.78
N ASP A 703 -1.94 -1.98 -24.53
CA ASP A 703 -1.58 -0.56 -24.30
C ASP A 703 -2.54 0.17 -23.33
N VAL A 704 -3.41 -0.56 -22.63
CA VAL A 704 -4.19 -0.04 -21.50
C VAL A 704 -3.36 -0.22 -20.22
N PHE A 705 -3.09 0.89 -19.53
CA PHE A 705 -2.38 0.83 -18.26
C PHE A 705 -3.34 0.45 -17.13
N LEU A 706 -3.05 -0.67 -16.46
CA LEU A 706 -3.70 -1.02 -15.21
C LEU A 706 -2.97 -0.36 -14.04
N ILE A 707 -3.69 0.39 -13.21
CA ILE A 707 -3.09 1.10 -12.08
C ILE A 707 -3.01 0.15 -10.88
N ILE A 708 -1.81 0.01 -10.30
CA ILE A 708 -1.62 -0.71 -9.04
C ILE A 708 -1.04 0.20 -7.98
N ARG A 709 -1.43 -0.04 -6.73
CA ARG A 709 -0.88 0.64 -5.55
C ARG A 709 0.55 0.25 -5.25
N GLU A 710 1.19 1.05 -4.41
CA GLU A 710 2.40 0.64 -3.71
C GLU A 710 2.24 -0.74 -3.05
N ALA A 711 3.21 -1.61 -3.26
CA ALA A 711 3.16 -3.00 -2.83
C ALA A 711 4.57 -3.53 -2.60
N SER A 712 4.72 -4.60 -1.82
CA SER A 712 6.01 -5.28 -1.67
C SER A 712 6.42 -6.02 -2.96
N LEU A 713 7.70 -6.34 -3.12
CA LEU A 713 8.18 -7.06 -4.28
C LEU A 713 7.45 -8.41 -4.50
N PRO A 714 7.19 -9.25 -3.47
CA PRO A 714 6.38 -10.46 -3.63
C PRO A 714 4.97 -10.18 -4.17
N GLN A 715 4.32 -9.12 -3.68
CA GLN A 715 2.98 -8.73 -4.14
C GLN A 715 2.98 -8.23 -5.59
N VAL A 716 4.00 -7.45 -5.98
CA VAL A 716 4.19 -7.00 -7.36
C VAL A 716 4.39 -8.20 -8.29
N LYS A 717 5.23 -9.17 -7.91
CA LYS A 717 5.44 -10.41 -8.68
C LYS A 717 4.15 -11.23 -8.81
N ALA A 718 3.41 -11.39 -7.71
CA ALA A 718 2.12 -12.09 -7.73
C ALA A 718 1.11 -11.38 -8.66
N TRP A 719 1.11 -10.06 -8.69
CA TRP A 719 0.31 -9.29 -9.64
C TRP A 719 0.73 -9.56 -11.08
N ASP A 720 2.04 -9.53 -11.39
CA ASP A 720 2.57 -9.78 -12.74
C ASP A 720 2.24 -11.18 -13.26
N GLU A 721 2.37 -12.20 -12.40
CA GLU A 721 1.98 -13.57 -12.73
C GLU A 721 0.49 -13.67 -13.07
N CYS A 722 -0.36 -12.92 -12.36
CA CYS A 722 -1.80 -12.97 -12.54
C CYS A 722 -2.30 -12.08 -13.69
N SER A 723 -1.58 -11.02 -14.04
CA SER A 723 -1.93 -10.11 -15.13
C SER A 723 -1.31 -10.52 -16.47
N ASN A 724 -0.58 -11.65 -16.54
CA ASN A 724 0.28 -11.99 -17.67
C ASN A 724 1.23 -10.83 -18.02
N ARG A 725 1.74 -10.15 -16.99
CA ARG A 725 2.60 -8.97 -17.09
C ARG A 725 2.01 -7.79 -17.87
N HIS A 726 0.69 -7.59 -17.81
CA HIS A 726 0.02 -6.46 -18.46
C HIS A 726 0.68 -5.12 -18.10
N GLN A 727 0.65 -4.15 -19.03
CA GLN A 727 1.24 -2.84 -18.82
C GLN A 727 0.59 -2.16 -17.61
N ARG A 728 1.42 -1.56 -16.74
CA ARG A 728 0.93 -1.00 -15.48
C ARG A 728 1.46 0.38 -15.20
N LEU A 729 0.66 1.12 -14.43
CA LEU A 729 1.09 2.32 -13.74
C LEU A 729 1.20 2.01 -12.25
N ILE A 730 2.38 2.24 -11.68
CA ILE A 730 2.60 2.16 -10.24
C ILE A 730 2.16 3.48 -9.64
N TRP A 731 1.02 3.47 -8.98
CA TRP A 731 0.51 4.62 -8.26
C TRP A 731 0.96 4.55 -6.82
N TRP A 732 1.90 5.42 -6.50
CA TRP A 732 2.66 5.33 -5.28
C TRP A 732 2.35 6.55 -4.43
N GLN A 733 1.45 6.37 -3.47
CA GLN A 733 1.00 7.48 -2.65
C GLN A 733 1.97 7.69 -1.49
N SER A 734 2.59 8.87 -1.41
CA SER A 734 3.45 9.21 -0.27
C SER A 734 2.59 9.41 0.98
N PHE A 735 2.32 8.34 1.73
CA PHE A 735 1.59 8.38 3.01
C PHE A 735 2.39 8.92 4.18
N ASP A 736 3.57 9.51 3.92
CA ASP A 736 4.33 10.32 4.88
C ASP A 736 3.55 11.52 5.46
N GLY A 737 2.28 11.66 5.09
CA GLY A 737 1.22 12.03 6.02
C GLY A 737 1.32 13.47 6.46
N PHE A 738 0.75 14.37 5.67
CA PHE A 738 0.39 15.74 6.04
C PHE A 738 1.50 16.69 6.48
N CYS A 739 2.76 16.26 6.47
CA CYS A 739 3.73 16.87 7.37
C CYS A 739 5.09 17.17 6.75
N ARG A 740 5.73 16.22 6.09
CA ARG A 740 7.13 16.39 5.65
C ARG A 740 7.21 17.17 4.33
N TRP A 741 8.18 18.08 4.27
CA TRP A 741 8.48 18.88 3.07
C TRP A 741 9.25 18.07 2.01
N VAL A 742 9.90 16.98 2.39
CA VAL A 742 10.60 16.10 1.46
C VAL A 742 10.28 14.67 1.81
N SER A 743 9.82 13.93 0.81
CA SER A 743 9.61 12.50 0.88
C SER A 743 10.73 11.79 0.12
N ASN A 744 11.41 10.85 0.80
CA ASN A 744 12.44 10.00 0.17
C ASN A 744 11.86 8.73 -0.45
N TRP A 745 10.54 8.63 -0.43
CA TRP A 745 9.77 7.45 -0.78
C TRP A 745 10.11 6.99 -2.21
N GLY A 746 10.34 7.92 -3.15
CA GLY A 746 10.67 7.56 -4.54
C GLY A 746 11.80 6.56 -4.73
N ARG A 747 12.71 6.42 -3.75
CA ARG A 747 13.75 5.38 -3.72
C ARG A 747 13.22 3.94 -3.81
N ASN A 748 11.95 3.73 -3.47
CA ASN A 748 11.30 2.42 -3.52
C ASN A 748 10.80 2.04 -4.93
N ALA A 749 11.00 2.89 -5.94
CA ALA A 749 10.67 2.57 -7.33
C ALA A 749 11.26 1.22 -7.77
N ALA A 750 12.42 0.84 -7.24
CA ALA A 750 13.06 -0.45 -7.52
C ALA A 750 12.20 -1.67 -7.13
N THR A 751 11.29 -1.53 -6.17
CA THR A 751 10.34 -2.58 -5.76
C THR A 751 9.43 -3.00 -6.89
N SER A 752 8.94 -2.04 -7.67
CA SER A 752 7.97 -2.29 -8.73
C SER A 752 8.60 -2.39 -10.12
N TRP A 753 9.92 -2.24 -10.20
CA TRP A 753 10.66 -2.31 -11.45
C TRP A 753 11.04 -3.74 -11.81
N THR A 754 10.43 -4.25 -12.88
CA THR A 754 10.69 -5.61 -13.39
C THR A 754 11.45 -5.60 -14.71
N GLY A 755 12.12 -4.50 -15.06
CA GLY A 755 12.86 -4.36 -16.33
C GLY A 755 12.04 -3.88 -17.52
N ASN A 756 10.72 -3.69 -17.40
CA ASN A 756 9.87 -3.27 -18.52
C ASN A 756 9.78 -1.74 -18.61
N ARG A 757 10.44 -1.15 -19.61
CA ARG A 757 10.47 0.32 -19.80
C ARG A 757 9.14 0.92 -20.20
N ASP A 758 8.17 0.12 -20.63
CA ASP A 758 6.86 0.66 -21.01
C ASP A 758 5.94 0.88 -19.80
N ASP A 759 6.32 0.44 -18.59
CA ASP A 759 5.59 0.79 -17.37
C ASP A 759 5.63 2.30 -17.06
N ALA A 760 4.61 2.74 -16.32
CA ALA A 760 4.57 4.06 -15.73
C ALA A 760 4.87 4.02 -14.23
N PHE A 761 5.67 4.98 -13.77
CA PHE A 761 5.90 5.23 -12.36
C PHE A 761 5.32 6.58 -11.98
N GLU A 762 4.43 6.56 -10.97
CA GLU A 762 3.80 7.75 -10.44
C GLU A 762 3.98 7.86 -8.94
N ILE A 763 4.59 8.97 -8.50
CA ILE A 763 4.54 9.36 -7.10
C ILE A 763 3.42 10.37 -6.95
N ASN A 764 2.34 9.93 -6.33
CA ASN A 764 1.25 10.81 -6.02
C ASN A 764 1.42 11.42 -4.63
N SER A 765 1.84 12.68 -4.62
CA SER A 765 1.85 13.54 -3.43
C SER A 765 0.61 14.42 -3.32
N CYS A 766 -0.55 14.02 -3.88
CA CYS A 766 -1.81 14.78 -3.79
C CYS A 766 -2.26 15.13 -2.35
N ALA A 767 -1.68 14.50 -1.32
CA ALA A 767 -1.92 14.82 0.09
C ALA A 767 -0.91 15.81 0.70
N LEU A 768 0.11 16.26 -0.05
CA LEU A 768 1.16 17.17 0.40
C LEU A 768 1.25 18.35 -0.57
N TRP A 769 0.44 19.37 -0.30
CA TRP A 769 0.32 20.61 -1.10
C TRP A 769 1.58 21.49 -1.08
N LEU A 770 2.55 21.17 -0.23
CA LEU A 770 3.71 22.01 0.05
C LEU A 770 4.99 21.23 -0.22
N CYS A 771 5.91 21.83 -0.97
CA CYS A 771 7.19 21.22 -1.41
C CYS A 771 7.04 20.03 -2.37
N TYR A 772 5.90 19.94 -3.05
CA TYR A 772 5.56 18.87 -3.98
C TYR A 772 6.69 18.59 -4.98
N GLU A 773 7.31 19.65 -5.52
CA GLU A 773 8.38 19.56 -6.52
C GLU A 773 9.62 18.80 -6.01
N MET A 774 9.95 18.90 -4.72
CA MET A 774 11.14 18.22 -4.20
C MET A 774 10.93 16.71 -4.19
N SER A 775 9.85 16.26 -3.55
CA SER A 775 9.50 14.84 -3.46
C SER A 775 9.25 14.26 -4.85
N MET A 776 8.60 15.04 -5.71
CA MET A 776 8.40 14.73 -7.13
C MET A 776 9.72 14.45 -7.83
N LEU A 777 10.71 15.35 -7.72
CA LEU A 777 11.96 15.22 -8.44
C LEU A 777 12.85 14.14 -7.84
N ILE A 778 12.78 13.86 -6.53
CA ILE A 778 13.37 12.63 -6.00
C ILE A 778 12.72 11.42 -6.68
N GLY A 779 11.39 11.40 -6.78
CA GLY A 779 10.64 10.38 -7.50
C GLY A 779 11.09 10.20 -8.94
N ASP A 780 11.19 11.31 -9.67
CA ASP A 780 11.62 11.31 -11.06
C ASP A 780 13.07 10.84 -11.22
N GLN A 781 13.98 11.17 -10.28
CA GLN A 781 15.34 10.63 -10.28
C GLN A 781 15.34 9.10 -10.21
N TYR A 782 14.51 8.50 -9.35
CA TYR A 782 14.38 7.05 -9.25
C TYR A 782 13.52 6.44 -10.37
N GLY A 783 12.61 7.20 -10.97
CA GLY A 783 11.90 6.83 -12.20
C GLY A 783 12.82 6.80 -13.42
N TRP A 784 13.78 7.73 -13.48
CA TRP A 784 14.80 7.83 -14.51
C TRP A 784 15.89 6.77 -14.34
N ASN A 785 16.39 6.59 -13.11
CA ASN A 785 17.39 5.60 -12.78
C ASN A 785 17.03 4.90 -11.46
N VAL A 786 16.37 3.75 -11.53
CA VAL A 786 15.91 3.00 -10.34
C VAL A 786 17.05 2.52 -9.46
N LYS A 787 18.24 2.35 -10.06
CA LYS A 787 19.47 1.99 -9.34
C LYS A 787 20.29 3.20 -8.89
N THR A 788 19.69 4.40 -8.86
CA THR A 788 20.36 5.55 -8.25
C THR A 788 20.75 5.19 -6.81
N PRO A 789 21.95 5.56 -6.34
CA PRO A 789 22.39 5.25 -4.98
C PRO A 789 21.33 5.60 -3.92
N GLY A 790 21.17 4.71 -2.94
CA GLY A 790 20.13 4.84 -1.93
C GLY A 790 18.74 4.36 -2.35
N TYR A 791 18.60 3.72 -3.52
CA TYR A 791 17.39 2.97 -3.84
C TYR A 791 17.13 1.89 -2.78
N LYS A 792 15.89 1.45 -2.69
CA LYS A 792 15.48 0.39 -1.78
C LYS A 792 14.44 -0.50 -2.46
N VAL A 793 14.50 -1.79 -2.20
CA VAL A 793 13.45 -2.73 -2.56
C VAL A 793 12.65 -3.01 -1.28
N TRP A 794 11.32 -2.97 -1.40
CA TRP A 794 10.42 -3.23 -0.30
C TRP A 794 10.08 -4.71 -0.27
N ASP A 795 10.83 -5.45 0.54
CA ASP A 795 10.82 -6.93 0.48
C ASP A 795 9.98 -7.53 1.62
N ASP A 796 10.21 -7.15 2.90
CA ASP A 796 9.73 -7.93 4.06
C ASP A 796 9.16 -7.13 5.25
N LEU A 797 8.46 -5.99 5.04
CA LEU A 797 7.87 -5.28 6.18
C LEU A 797 6.46 -5.78 6.52
N PRO A 798 6.20 -6.18 7.78
CA PRO A 798 4.93 -6.78 8.18
C PRO A 798 3.82 -5.71 8.14
N SER A 799 3.03 -5.72 7.07
CA SER A 799 1.91 -4.81 6.78
C SER A 799 2.28 -3.33 6.56
N LEU A 800 1.58 -2.70 5.61
CA LEU A 800 1.58 -1.25 5.33
C LEU A 800 1.49 -0.40 6.62
N ARG A 801 0.81 -0.93 7.64
CA ARG A 801 0.59 -0.29 8.94
C ARG A 801 1.85 -0.20 9.79
N ALA A 802 2.65 -1.25 9.86
CA ALA A 802 3.90 -1.21 10.62
C ALA A 802 4.92 -0.30 9.95
N TYR A 803 4.95 -0.25 8.61
CA TYR A 803 5.90 0.59 7.89
C TYR A 803 5.60 2.09 8.04
N ASN A 804 4.33 2.50 7.95
CA ASN A 804 3.94 3.90 8.16
C ASN A 804 4.17 4.38 9.61
N MET A 805 4.17 3.48 10.59
CA MET A 805 4.27 3.83 12.03
C MET A 805 5.67 3.69 12.62
N THR A 806 6.58 2.93 11.99
CA THR A 806 7.93 2.64 12.54
C THR A 806 9.04 3.43 11.88
N MET A 807 8.70 4.51 11.17
CA MET A 807 9.62 5.44 10.51
C MET A 807 10.69 5.94 11.47
N LYS A 808 11.80 5.18 11.60
CA LYS A 808 13.06 5.68 12.15
C LYS A 808 13.41 6.95 11.37
N PRO A 809 13.94 8.00 12.04
CA PRO A 809 14.25 9.27 11.41
C PRO A 809 14.99 9.03 10.10
N THR A 810 14.34 9.45 9.02
CA THR A 810 14.62 9.05 7.64
C THR A 810 15.81 9.81 7.06
N CYS A 811 16.88 10.04 7.82
CA CYS A 811 18.12 10.61 7.28
C CYS A 811 18.88 9.60 6.40
N GLU A 812 18.37 8.37 6.27
CA GLU A 812 18.81 7.38 5.30
C GLU A 812 17.88 7.34 4.07
N PRO A 813 18.44 7.25 2.85
CA PRO A 813 19.86 7.11 2.55
C PRO A 813 20.54 8.48 2.54
N GLU A 814 21.78 8.52 3.05
CA GLU A 814 22.63 9.71 3.06
C GLU A 814 22.72 10.38 1.68
N PHE A 815 22.76 9.58 0.61
CA PHE A 815 22.82 10.07 -0.76
C PHE A 815 21.67 11.01 -1.12
N ILE A 816 20.43 10.71 -0.71
CA ILE A 816 19.28 11.57 -1.01
C ILE A 816 19.48 12.94 -0.37
N PHE A 817 19.85 12.99 0.91
CA PHE A 817 19.91 14.26 1.65
C PHE A 817 21.21 15.03 1.45
N LYS A 818 22.33 14.35 1.19
CA LYS A 818 23.63 14.98 0.97
C LYS A 818 23.96 15.21 -0.51
N THR A 819 23.23 14.59 -1.43
CA THR A 819 23.47 14.74 -2.87
C THR A 819 22.23 15.22 -3.63
N LEU A 820 21.11 14.49 -3.57
CA LEU A 820 19.92 14.87 -4.36
C LEU A 820 19.23 16.15 -3.87
N VAL A 821 18.97 16.29 -2.57
CA VAL A 821 18.31 17.47 -2.00
C VAL A 821 19.09 18.75 -2.30
N PRO A 822 20.42 18.83 -2.10
CA PRO A 822 21.21 20.00 -2.50
C PRO A 822 21.15 20.28 -4.01
N LEU A 823 21.28 19.24 -4.84
CA LEU A 823 21.23 19.34 -6.30
C LEU A 823 19.90 19.92 -6.77
N ILE A 824 18.79 19.30 -6.35
CA ILE A 824 17.44 19.71 -6.70
C ILE A 824 17.14 21.10 -6.14
N SER A 825 17.59 21.42 -4.93
CA SER A 825 17.40 22.76 -4.35
C SER A 825 18.08 23.85 -5.19
N ARG A 826 19.30 23.61 -5.71
CA ARG A 826 19.97 24.56 -6.61
C ARG A 826 19.30 24.63 -7.97
N ASP A 827 18.82 23.50 -8.49
CA ASP A 827 18.11 23.44 -9.77
C ASP A 827 16.76 24.19 -9.72
N ILE A 828 15.94 23.97 -8.67
CA ILE A 828 14.65 24.64 -8.50
C ILE A 828 14.88 26.10 -8.10
N TYR A 829 15.61 26.37 -7.01
CA TYR A 829 15.64 27.70 -6.39
C TYR A 829 16.83 28.55 -6.83
N GLY A 830 17.69 28.03 -7.71
CA GLY A 830 18.90 28.71 -8.18
C GLY A 830 20.07 28.62 -7.19
N ALA A 831 21.27 28.93 -7.67
CA ALA A 831 22.52 28.80 -6.91
C ALA A 831 22.59 29.66 -5.63
N LYS A 832 21.81 30.75 -5.55
CA LYS A 832 21.80 31.67 -4.39
C LYS A 832 20.80 31.26 -3.32
N ALA A 833 19.52 31.05 -3.66
CA ALA A 833 18.50 30.68 -2.69
C ALA A 833 18.53 29.19 -2.35
N GLY A 834 18.91 28.33 -3.30
CA GLY A 834 18.95 26.87 -3.14
C GLY A 834 19.63 26.37 -1.87
N PRO A 835 20.86 26.82 -1.52
CA PRO A 835 21.53 26.37 -0.30
C PRO A 835 20.79 26.71 1.00
N TYR A 836 19.99 27.78 1.02
CA TYR A 836 19.19 28.16 2.19
C TYR A 836 17.93 27.30 2.29
N VAL A 837 17.26 27.06 1.15
CA VAL A 837 16.10 26.16 1.09
C VAL A 837 16.52 24.73 1.46
N GLU A 838 17.67 24.26 0.96
CA GLU A 838 18.27 22.98 1.34
C GLU A 838 18.41 22.83 2.87
N ARG A 839 18.94 23.86 3.56
CA ARG A 839 19.08 23.83 5.03
C ARG A 839 17.73 23.81 5.74
N ALA A 840 16.75 24.54 5.24
CA ALA A 840 15.38 24.50 5.77
C ALA A 840 14.76 23.10 5.61
N LEU A 841 14.92 22.48 4.43
CA LEU A 841 14.44 21.12 4.16
C LEU A 841 15.15 20.09 5.05
N LYS A 842 16.47 20.17 5.20
CA LYS A 842 17.24 19.28 6.09
C LYS A 842 16.78 19.39 7.55
N THR A 843 16.53 20.61 8.03
CA THR A 843 15.98 20.85 9.37
C THR A 843 14.63 20.14 9.56
N ASN A 844 13.76 20.19 8.54
CA ASN A 844 12.47 19.50 8.55
C ASN A 844 12.61 17.97 8.61
N ILE A 845 13.59 17.40 7.91
CA ILE A 845 13.80 15.96 7.78
C ILE A 845 14.48 15.36 9.02
N GLU A 846 15.59 15.94 9.46
CA GLU A 846 16.46 15.35 10.50
C GLU A 846 15.73 15.16 11.84
N ARG A 847 14.71 15.97 12.07
CA ARG A 847 14.12 16.11 13.40
C ARG A 847 12.61 15.81 13.46
N GLY A 848 11.99 15.47 12.32
CA GLY A 848 10.65 14.88 12.26
C GLY A 848 9.51 15.81 12.69
N LEU A 849 9.79 17.12 12.79
CA LEU A 849 8.92 18.24 13.15
C LEU A 849 7.44 18.06 12.82
N PRO A 850 7.06 17.71 11.58
CA PRO A 850 5.68 17.87 11.22
C PRO A 850 4.86 16.62 11.55
N GLY A 851 5.44 15.40 11.58
CA GLY A 851 4.71 14.19 12.00
C GLY A 851 4.11 14.32 13.40
N ILE A 852 4.78 15.08 14.27
CA ILE A 852 4.34 15.41 15.63
C ILE A 852 3.17 16.41 15.64
N MET A 853 3.09 17.32 14.65
CA MET A 853 2.03 18.33 14.54
C MET A 853 0.80 17.84 13.75
N GLY A 854 0.97 16.99 12.72
CA GLY A 854 -0.16 16.43 11.96
C GLY A 854 -0.89 15.28 12.67
N GLY A 855 -0.22 14.58 13.60
CA GLY A 855 -0.85 13.58 14.46
C GLY A 855 -2.03 14.11 15.29
N TRP A 856 -2.18 15.44 15.39
CA TRP A 856 -3.30 16.10 16.06
C TRP A 856 -4.63 15.99 15.30
N GLN A 857 -4.64 15.88 13.97
CA GLN A 857 -5.89 15.72 13.20
C GLN A 857 -6.44 14.29 13.26
N HIS A 858 -5.65 13.31 13.73
CA HIS A 858 -6.02 11.90 13.78
C HIS A 858 -5.88 11.31 15.18
N SER A 859 -6.62 11.83 16.16
CA SER A 859 -7.14 11.18 17.41
C SER A 859 -6.33 10.08 18.15
N ARG A 860 -5.03 9.87 17.89
CA ARG A 860 -4.19 8.83 18.48
C ARG A 860 -3.00 9.45 19.20
N TRP A 861 -3.34 10.26 20.20
CA TRP A 861 -2.43 10.83 21.20
C TRP A 861 -1.53 9.76 21.87
N GLU A 862 -2.02 8.53 21.98
CA GLU A 862 -1.32 7.47 22.71
C GLU A 862 -0.19 6.84 21.90
N VAL A 863 -0.32 6.69 20.59
CA VAL A 863 0.60 5.88 19.79
C VAL A 863 1.98 6.53 19.61
N ASP A 864 2.05 7.85 19.42
CA ASP A 864 3.31 8.53 19.14
C ASP A 864 4.14 8.78 20.42
N ILE A 865 3.45 9.02 21.55
CA ILE A 865 4.06 9.06 22.88
C ILE A 865 4.52 7.65 23.30
N GLU A 866 3.72 6.61 23.06
CA GLU A 866 4.12 5.21 23.33
C GLU A 866 5.29 4.77 22.42
N GLY A 867 5.31 5.22 21.16
CA GLY A 867 6.38 4.99 20.20
C GLY A 867 7.71 5.61 20.65
N LYS A 868 7.68 6.86 21.12
CA LYS A 868 8.87 7.52 21.70
C LYS A 868 9.28 6.93 23.05
N LYS A 869 8.33 6.55 23.92
CA LYS A 869 8.60 5.78 25.15
C LYS A 869 9.34 4.46 24.83
N ARG A 870 9.00 3.79 23.72
CA ARG A 870 9.67 2.54 23.29
C ARG A 870 11.03 2.76 22.63
N ALA A 871 11.25 3.90 21.95
CA ALA A 871 12.53 4.20 21.29
C ALA A 871 13.65 4.64 22.26
N GLU A 872 13.33 5.33 23.37
CA GLU A 872 14.32 5.82 24.34
C GLU A 872 14.36 5.02 25.65
N ASN A 873 14.50 3.69 25.57
CA ASN A 873 14.70 2.80 26.74
C ASN A 873 13.61 2.94 27.84
N GLY A 874 12.36 3.28 27.50
CA GLY A 874 11.28 3.42 28.48
C GLY A 874 11.26 4.75 29.24
N LYS A 875 12.09 5.74 28.87
CA LYS A 875 12.03 7.07 29.50
C LYS A 875 10.93 7.93 28.86
N ILE A 876 10.08 8.49 29.71
CA ILE A 876 9.10 9.51 29.29
C ILE A 876 9.90 10.76 28.93
N VAL A 877 9.87 11.16 27.66
CA VAL A 877 10.43 12.44 27.21
C VAL A 877 9.59 13.55 27.85
N ASP A 878 10.23 14.48 28.57
CA ASP A 878 9.56 15.67 29.10
C ASP A 878 8.94 16.46 27.94
N PRO A 879 7.61 16.65 27.90
CA PRO A 879 6.95 17.39 26.85
C PRO A 879 7.57 18.77 26.64
N LEU A 880 7.96 19.48 27.71
CA LEU A 880 8.54 20.81 27.58
C LEU A 880 9.84 20.80 26.77
N LYS A 881 10.70 19.80 26.99
CA LYS A 881 11.92 19.59 26.21
C LYS A 881 11.59 19.32 24.74
N LEU A 882 10.66 18.41 24.47
CA LEU A 882 10.26 18.06 23.10
C LEU A 882 9.70 19.27 22.34
N TYR A 883 8.79 20.03 22.95
CA TYR A 883 8.20 21.22 22.32
C TYR A 883 9.20 22.37 22.20
N GLY A 884 10.18 22.46 23.10
CA GLY A 884 11.31 23.39 22.97
C GLY A 884 12.17 23.07 21.75
N GLU A 885 12.48 21.79 21.50
CA GLU A 885 13.20 21.35 20.30
C GLU A 885 12.40 21.68 19.02
N ILE A 886 11.10 21.36 18.98
CA ILE A 886 10.19 21.71 17.87
C ILE A 886 10.20 23.22 17.57
N ARG A 887 10.13 24.05 18.62
CA ARG A 887 10.17 25.51 18.51
C ARG A 887 11.48 26.00 17.88
N GLU A 888 12.63 25.56 18.39
CA GLU A 888 13.95 25.95 17.87
C GLU A 888 14.14 25.56 16.40
N GLU A 889 13.57 24.43 16.00
CA GLU A 889 13.64 23.96 14.62
C GLU A 889 12.77 24.78 13.69
N ALA A 890 11.54 25.08 14.10
CA ALA A 890 10.67 25.95 13.33
C ALA A 890 11.27 27.36 13.16
N ASN A 891 11.93 27.88 14.21
CA ASN A 891 12.72 29.11 14.15
C ASN A 891 13.91 29.01 13.19
N THR A 892 14.64 27.90 13.20
CA THR A 892 15.77 27.64 12.29
C THR A 892 15.31 27.55 10.83
N MET A 893 14.21 26.84 10.56
CA MET A 893 13.59 26.76 9.24
C MET A 893 13.16 28.14 8.75
N TYR A 894 12.49 28.91 9.61
CA TYR A 894 12.12 30.29 9.32
C TYR A 894 13.35 31.15 8.99
N ALA A 895 14.40 31.14 9.82
CA ALA A 895 15.60 31.92 9.57
C ALA A 895 16.26 31.58 8.21
N ASN A 896 16.36 30.29 7.87
CA ASN A 896 16.89 29.87 6.57
C ASN A 896 16.01 30.36 5.40
N MET A 897 14.69 30.23 5.51
CA MET A 897 13.77 30.70 4.47
C MET A 897 13.76 32.23 4.35
N ALA A 898 14.01 32.97 5.43
CA ALA A 898 14.15 34.43 5.40
C ALA A 898 15.36 34.85 4.54
N GLU A 899 16.47 34.13 4.67
CA GLU A 899 17.64 34.35 3.83
C GLU A 899 17.43 33.92 2.37
N ALA A 900 16.66 32.85 2.12
CA ALA A 900 16.26 32.46 0.77
C ALA A 900 15.44 33.57 0.09
N MET A 901 14.52 34.21 0.84
CA MET A 901 13.70 35.35 0.37
C MET A 901 14.54 36.59 0.00
N LYS A 902 15.70 36.79 0.63
CA LYS A 902 16.63 37.88 0.23
C LYS A 902 17.34 37.59 -1.11
N ASN A 903 17.32 36.34 -1.54
CA ASN A 903 18.04 35.83 -2.71
C ASN A 903 17.08 35.33 -3.81
N LEU A 904 15.85 35.85 -3.86
CA LEU A 904 14.82 35.37 -4.77
C LEU A 904 15.27 35.34 -6.23
N PRO A 905 14.98 34.25 -6.96
CA PRO A 905 15.15 34.21 -8.41
C PRO A 905 14.28 35.26 -9.11
N LYS A 906 14.74 35.75 -10.26
CA LYS A 906 13.93 36.62 -11.13
C LYS A 906 12.79 35.86 -11.82
N ASP A 907 12.94 34.55 -11.96
CA ASP A 907 11.93 33.66 -12.54
C ASP A 907 10.70 33.58 -11.62
N GLU A 908 9.52 33.88 -12.17
CA GLU A 908 8.27 34.00 -11.42
C GLU A 908 7.87 32.68 -10.74
N LEU A 909 8.01 31.55 -11.44
CA LEU A 909 7.67 30.24 -10.88
C LEU A 909 8.60 29.91 -9.70
N ARG A 910 9.91 30.09 -9.87
CA ARG A 910 10.87 29.86 -8.78
C ARG A 910 10.61 30.79 -7.60
N ARG A 911 10.34 32.07 -7.85
CA ARG A 911 9.99 33.03 -6.81
C ARG A 911 8.74 32.57 -6.03
N TRP A 912 7.69 32.19 -6.75
CA TRP A 912 6.45 31.69 -6.17
C TRP A 912 6.66 30.45 -5.29
N THR A 913 7.52 29.51 -5.72
CA THR A 913 7.84 28.34 -4.90
C THR A 913 8.57 28.73 -3.60
N VAL A 914 9.54 29.64 -3.63
CA VAL A 914 10.24 30.11 -2.42
C VAL A 914 9.30 30.87 -1.49
N GLU A 915 8.44 31.74 -2.03
CA GLU A 915 7.44 32.48 -1.27
C GLU A 915 6.46 31.53 -0.57
N THR A 916 5.98 30.49 -1.26
CA THR A 916 5.10 29.46 -0.68
C THR A 916 5.78 28.73 0.49
N LEU A 917 7.04 28.32 0.33
CA LEU A 917 7.83 27.71 1.41
C LEU A 917 8.05 28.65 2.59
N TRP A 918 8.23 29.94 2.31
CA TRP A 918 8.40 30.97 3.33
C TRP A 918 7.15 31.16 4.18
N TYR A 919 5.97 31.24 3.57
CA TYR A 919 4.70 31.29 4.30
C TYR A 919 4.52 30.05 5.18
N LYS A 920 4.88 28.87 4.67
CA LYS A 920 4.81 27.65 5.48
C LYS A 920 5.80 27.64 6.63
N ALA A 921 7.02 28.13 6.44
CA ALA A 921 8.00 28.27 7.52
C ALA A 921 7.47 29.21 8.62
N ARG A 922 6.80 30.31 8.23
CA ARG A 922 6.15 31.25 9.17
C ARG A 922 5.00 30.59 9.94
N GLU A 923 4.14 29.86 9.24
CA GLU A 923 3.04 29.10 9.86
C GLU A 923 3.57 28.08 10.88
N LEU A 924 4.56 27.27 10.49
CA LEU A 924 5.19 26.29 11.38
C LEU A 924 5.85 26.94 12.59
N ARG A 925 6.49 28.10 12.42
CA ARG A 925 7.04 28.89 13.52
C ARG A 925 5.95 29.34 14.49
N CYS A 926 4.86 29.91 13.98
CA CYS A 926 3.74 30.35 14.83
C CYS A 926 3.14 29.17 15.59
N ARG A 927 2.95 28.02 14.93
CA ARG A 927 2.50 26.79 15.60
C ARG A 927 3.46 26.30 16.68
N GLY A 928 4.75 26.20 16.35
CA GLY A 928 5.78 25.72 17.28
C GLY A 928 5.87 26.59 18.54
N GLU A 929 5.87 27.92 18.37
CA GLU A 929 5.82 28.88 19.48
C GLU A 929 4.50 28.74 20.27
N GLY A 930 3.36 28.71 19.59
CA GLY A 930 2.05 28.58 20.23
C GLY A 930 1.93 27.31 21.08
N PHE A 931 2.38 26.17 20.57
CA PHE A 931 2.38 24.91 21.33
C PHE A 931 3.36 24.91 22.49
N TYR A 932 4.56 25.48 22.33
CA TYR A 932 5.53 25.58 23.42
C TYR A 932 4.98 26.38 24.60
N HIS A 933 4.39 27.55 24.33
CA HIS A 933 3.74 28.37 25.35
C HIS A 933 2.50 27.69 25.95
N TRP A 934 1.76 26.90 25.18
CA TRP A 934 0.65 26.11 25.70
C TRP A 934 1.11 25.04 26.71
N VAL A 935 2.25 24.39 26.46
CA VAL A 935 2.82 23.42 27.41
C VAL A 935 3.40 24.10 28.65
N LEU A 936 3.99 25.29 28.51
CA LEU A 936 4.39 26.11 29.66
C LEU A 936 3.19 26.51 30.51
N ALA A 937 2.08 26.90 29.89
CA ALA A 937 0.84 27.21 30.61
C ALA A 937 0.35 25.99 31.40
N ALA A 938 0.28 24.81 30.77
CA ALA A 938 -0.12 23.57 31.45
C ALA A 938 0.79 23.23 32.65
N ARG A 939 2.11 23.36 32.49
CA ARG A 939 3.08 23.16 33.58
C ARG A 939 2.91 24.16 34.72
N ALA A 940 2.66 25.43 34.41
CA ALA A 940 2.39 26.44 35.42
C ALA A 940 1.11 26.12 36.21
N MET A 941 0.06 25.61 35.54
CA MET A 941 -1.15 25.14 36.21
C MET A 941 -0.90 23.93 37.11
N GLU A 942 -0.08 22.97 36.70
CA GLU A 942 0.34 21.84 37.56
C GLU A 942 1.07 22.32 38.81
N GLY A 943 1.81 23.42 38.71
CA GLY A 943 2.49 24.08 39.83
C GLY A 943 1.63 25.10 40.61
N ASP A 944 0.32 25.19 40.34
CA ASP A 944 -0.63 26.15 40.92
C ASP A 944 -0.27 27.64 40.72
N ASP A 945 0.56 27.95 39.72
CA ASP A 945 0.89 29.33 39.31
C ASP A 945 -0.07 29.82 38.22
N LYS A 946 -1.27 30.22 38.65
CA LYS A 946 -2.35 30.67 37.76
C LYS A 946 -1.99 31.94 36.98
N GLY A 947 -1.21 32.83 37.57
CA GLY A 947 -0.80 34.09 36.93
C GLY A 947 0.09 33.81 35.72
N LYS A 948 1.12 32.99 35.92
CA LYS A 948 2.00 32.55 34.83
C LYS A 948 1.26 31.71 33.80
N ALA A 949 0.37 30.81 34.22
CA ALA A 949 -0.43 30.02 33.29
C ALA A 949 -1.25 30.89 32.33
N GLN A 950 -1.87 31.95 32.85
CA GLN A 950 -2.64 32.89 32.04
C GLN A 950 -1.75 33.70 31.09
N GLU A 951 -0.58 34.15 31.54
CA GLU A 951 0.41 34.85 30.71
C GLU A 951 0.83 33.98 29.51
N GLU A 952 1.24 32.74 29.77
CA GLU A 952 1.68 31.79 28.75
C GLU A 952 0.55 31.45 27.77
N LEU A 953 -0.69 31.30 28.27
CA LEU A 953 -1.86 31.06 27.44
C LEU A 953 -2.16 32.25 26.50
N ASN A 954 -2.01 33.49 26.98
CA ASN A 954 -2.20 34.67 26.14
C ASN A 954 -1.17 34.73 25.01
N ILE A 955 0.09 34.38 25.29
CA ILE A 955 1.14 34.29 24.27
C ILE A 955 0.78 33.21 23.24
N ALA A 956 0.36 32.03 23.67
CA ALA A 956 -0.05 30.96 22.78
C ALA A 956 -1.21 31.38 21.85
N ILE A 957 -2.23 32.07 22.38
CA ILE A 957 -3.35 32.61 21.60
C ILE A 957 -2.87 33.63 20.57
N ALA A 958 -1.98 34.55 20.93
CA ALA A 958 -1.44 35.55 20.02
C ALA A 958 -0.72 34.91 18.82
N TYR A 959 0.02 33.82 19.02
CA TYR A 959 0.65 33.07 17.93
C TYR A 959 -0.36 32.35 17.02
N LEU A 960 -1.43 31.78 17.58
CA LEU A 960 -2.49 31.15 16.78
C LEU A 960 -3.25 32.18 15.94
N ASP A 961 -3.53 33.35 16.50
CA ASP A 961 -4.18 34.44 15.76
C ASP A 961 -3.24 34.97 14.67
N ARG A 962 -1.93 35.02 14.93
CA ARG A 962 -0.94 35.36 13.89
C ARG A 962 -0.88 34.32 12.78
N GLU A 963 -0.95 33.04 13.11
CA GLU A 963 -1.04 31.95 12.13
C GLU A 963 -2.26 32.11 11.22
N TRP A 964 -3.41 32.44 11.79
CA TRP A 964 -4.64 32.70 11.04
C TRP A 964 -4.48 33.86 10.04
N GLU A 965 -3.94 34.99 10.48
CA GLU A 965 -3.67 36.12 9.59
C GLU A 965 -2.69 35.78 8.47
N LEU A 966 -1.73 34.88 8.71
CA LEU A 966 -0.81 34.40 7.67
C LEU A 966 -1.49 33.53 6.63
N MET A 967 -2.41 32.65 7.05
CA MET A 967 -3.20 31.84 6.13
C MET A 967 -4.10 32.72 5.25
N LYS A 968 -4.68 33.77 5.84
CA LYS A 968 -5.45 34.77 5.10
C LYS A 968 -4.58 35.53 4.11
N GLU A 969 -3.43 36.04 4.55
CA GLU A 969 -2.44 36.73 3.69
C GLU A 969 -2.03 35.82 2.50
N ALA A 970 -1.76 34.54 2.76
CA ALA A 970 -1.41 33.59 1.72
C ALA A 970 -2.53 33.35 0.71
N HIS A 971 -3.76 33.19 1.20
CA HIS A 971 -4.96 33.00 0.38
C HIS A 971 -5.21 34.23 -0.52
N GLU A 972 -5.13 35.44 0.05
CA GLU A 972 -5.30 36.70 -0.68
C GLU A 972 -4.25 36.86 -1.79
N ASN A 973 -3.03 36.38 -1.57
CA ASN A 973 -1.96 36.37 -2.57
C ASN A 973 -2.02 35.17 -3.54
N LYS A 974 -3.07 34.34 -3.48
CA LYS A 974 -3.26 33.15 -4.32
C LYS A 974 -2.10 32.14 -4.23
N TYR A 975 -1.44 32.06 -3.08
CA TYR A 975 -0.56 30.93 -2.79
C TYR A 975 -1.43 29.69 -2.50
N PRO A 976 -0.99 28.48 -2.88
CA PRO A 976 -1.74 27.25 -2.70
C PRO A 976 -1.68 26.77 -1.23
N LEU A 977 -1.92 27.68 -0.30
CA LEU A 977 -2.20 27.40 1.09
C LEU A 977 -3.72 27.40 1.19
N GLU A 978 -4.37 26.30 0.78
CA GLU A 978 -5.82 26.25 0.96
C GLU A 978 -6.10 26.26 2.48
N VAL A 979 -7.03 27.12 2.91
CA VAL A 979 -7.56 27.13 4.29
C VAL A 979 -8.13 25.76 4.69
N THR A 980 -8.50 24.94 3.70
CA THR A 980 -8.94 23.55 3.84
C THR A 980 -7.83 22.59 4.29
N ASP A 981 -6.54 22.89 4.19
CA ASP A 981 -5.47 22.01 4.72
C ASP A 981 -5.57 21.84 6.25
N VAL A 982 -6.26 22.76 6.92
CA VAL A 982 -6.52 22.70 8.37
C VAL A 982 -7.87 22.02 8.69
N PHE A 983 -8.81 21.95 7.73
CA PHE A 983 -10.22 21.56 7.97
C PHE A 983 -10.80 20.45 7.06
N GLY A 984 -10.10 20.06 5.98
CA GLY A 984 -10.70 19.52 4.76
C GLY A 984 -10.82 18.00 4.63
N TYR A 985 -10.28 17.21 5.55
CA TYR A 985 -10.44 15.75 5.56
C TYR A 985 -11.15 15.21 6.80
N VAL A 986 -11.93 16.05 7.48
CA VAL A 986 -13.07 15.56 8.26
C VAL A 986 -14.25 15.51 7.29
N PRO A 987 -14.90 14.35 7.08
CA PRO A 987 -16.09 14.26 6.25
C PRO A 987 -17.05 15.41 6.58
N THR A 988 -17.58 16.08 5.56
CA THR A 988 -18.27 17.39 5.54
C THR A 988 -19.57 17.48 6.35
N GLY A 989 -19.65 16.87 7.53
CA GLY A 989 -20.74 17.00 8.50
C GLY A 989 -20.38 17.78 9.77
N TYR A 990 -19.11 18.15 9.99
CA TYR A 990 -18.65 18.78 11.25
C TYR A 990 -17.61 19.92 11.08
N ALA A 991 -17.50 20.51 9.89
CA ALA A 991 -16.59 21.63 9.65
C ALA A 991 -17.12 22.92 10.31
N GLY A 992 -16.57 23.25 11.48
CA GLY A 992 -16.89 24.45 12.25
C GLY A 992 -16.64 24.32 13.75
N LYS A 993 -16.54 23.09 14.27
CA LYS A 993 -16.44 22.83 15.72
C LYS A 993 -15.07 22.40 16.27
N PRO A 994 -14.08 21.85 15.54
CA PRO A 994 -12.86 21.32 16.19
C PRO A 994 -11.95 22.38 16.83
N TYR A 995 -11.68 23.50 16.15
CA TYR A 995 -10.83 24.58 16.70
C TYR A 995 -11.49 25.30 17.88
N VAL A 996 -12.82 25.49 17.81
CA VAL A 996 -13.62 26.03 18.91
C VAL A 996 -13.70 25.04 20.07
N ASN A 997 -13.82 23.73 19.81
CA ASN A 997 -13.90 22.69 20.83
C ASN A 997 -12.56 22.42 21.53
N ILE A 998 -11.41 22.59 20.88
CA ILE A 998 -10.10 22.42 21.54
C ILE A 998 -9.78 23.64 22.41
N ARG A 999 -10.05 24.87 21.93
CA ARG A 999 -10.00 26.09 22.77
C ARG A 999 -10.99 25.98 23.94
N ALA A 1000 -12.23 25.56 23.68
CA ALA A 1000 -13.24 25.36 24.73
C ALA A 1000 -12.91 24.21 25.68
N TRP A 1001 -12.31 23.11 25.23
CA TRP A 1001 -11.91 21.98 26.08
C TRP A 1001 -10.70 22.33 26.96
N ALA A 1002 -9.69 23.01 26.42
CA ALA A 1002 -8.53 23.46 27.18
C ALA A 1002 -8.93 24.51 28.24
N VAL A 1003 -9.79 25.46 27.88
CA VAL A 1003 -10.37 26.42 28.82
C VAL A 1003 -11.24 25.70 29.86
N LYS A 1004 -12.05 24.71 29.47
CA LYS A 1004 -12.90 23.91 30.37
C LYS A 1004 -12.13 23.01 31.34
N LYS A 1005 -10.91 22.57 30.96
CA LYS A 1005 -10.04 21.75 31.81
C LYS A 1005 -9.08 22.57 32.67
N ALA A 1006 -8.66 23.75 32.19
CA ALA A 1006 -7.93 24.74 32.97
C ALA A 1006 -8.81 25.36 34.07
N LEU A 1007 -10.11 25.50 33.81
CA LEU A 1007 -11.07 26.17 34.69
C LEU A 1007 -11.99 25.20 35.43
N SER A 1008 -11.49 24.05 35.92
CA SER A 1008 -12.24 23.24 36.87
C SER A 1008 -12.41 23.99 38.22
N VAL A 1009 -13.39 24.91 38.20
CA VAL A 1009 -14.11 25.70 39.23
C VAL A 1009 -13.65 27.17 39.42
N PRO A 1010 -14.56 28.20 39.40
CA PRO A 1010 -15.87 28.41 38.72
C PRO A 1010 -15.82 29.69 37.81
N ALA A 1011 -16.80 30.16 37.01
CA ALA A 1011 -18.23 29.91 36.80
C ALA A 1011 -18.58 29.86 35.29
N GLU A 1012 -19.61 29.08 34.94
CA GLU A 1012 -20.10 28.85 33.57
C GLU A 1012 -20.45 30.14 32.79
N SER A 1013 -20.77 31.22 33.50
CA SER A 1013 -21.08 32.54 32.93
C SER A 1013 -19.88 33.26 32.32
N GLU A 1014 -18.69 33.16 32.92
CA GLU A 1014 -17.47 33.80 32.39
C GLU A 1014 -16.94 33.05 31.16
N LEU A 1015 -17.09 31.72 31.14
CA LEU A 1015 -16.82 30.89 29.98
C LEU A 1015 -17.74 31.27 28.81
N LYS A 1016 -19.03 31.49 29.08
CA LYS A 1016 -20.00 31.90 28.07
C LYS A 1016 -19.68 33.29 27.51
N GLU A 1017 -19.28 34.24 28.35
CA GLU A 1017 -18.89 35.58 27.90
C GLU A 1017 -17.59 35.57 27.08
N LEU A 1018 -16.60 34.75 27.46
CA LEU A 1018 -15.34 34.59 26.71
C LEU A 1018 -15.60 33.91 25.35
N LEU A 1019 -16.42 32.87 25.32
CA LEU A 1019 -16.84 32.20 24.08
C LEU A 1019 -17.66 33.14 23.19
N GLU A 1020 -18.58 33.93 23.73
CA GLU A 1020 -19.35 34.94 22.99
C GLU A 1020 -18.49 36.11 22.45
N LYS A 1021 -17.37 36.44 23.11
CA LYS A 1021 -16.37 37.41 22.61
C LYS A 1021 -15.51 36.82 21.48
N ILE A 1022 -15.21 35.52 21.54
CA ILE A 1022 -14.41 34.81 20.53
C ILE A 1022 -15.26 34.50 19.27
N ASP A 1023 -16.55 34.21 19.43
CA ASP A 1023 -17.52 33.88 18.36
C ASP A 1023 -17.91 35.09 17.48
N ARG A 1024 -17.41 36.29 17.80
CA ARG A 1024 -17.77 37.56 17.14
C ARG A 1024 -16.86 38.02 16.00
N LYS A 1025 -15.89 37.22 15.52
CA LYS A 1025 -15.17 37.51 14.27
C LYS A 1025 -15.66 36.59 13.13
N PRO A 1026 -15.89 37.13 11.92
CA PRO A 1026 -17.02 36.74 11.08
C PRO A 1026 -16.83 35.44 10.33
N LYS A 1027 -17.97 34.80 10.04
CA LYS A 1027 -18.21 33.80 9.00
C LYS A 1027 -17.53 34.22 7.69
N LEU A 1028 -16.44 33.53 7.36
CA LEU A 1028 -15.86 33.43 6.02
C LEU A 1028 -15.43 31.97 5.81
#